data_AF-A0A3D2NPC5-F1
#
_entry.id   AF-A0A3D2NPC5-F1
#
_cell.length_a   1.000
_cell.length_b   1.000
_cell.length_c   1.000
_cell.angle_alpha   90.00
_cell.angle_beta   90.00
_cell.angle_gamma   90.00
#
_symmetry.space_group_name_H-M   'P 1'
#
loop_
_entity.id
_entity.type
_entity.pdbx_description
1 polymer ?
#
loop_
_entity_poly.entity_id
_entity_poly.type
_entity_poly.pdbx_seq_one_letter_code
_entity_poly.pdbx_strand_id
1 'polypeptide(L)'
;MKFHFPIIIIDEDFRSENSSGLGIRALADALEKEGMETLGVTSYGDLTSFAQQQSRASAFLLSIDDEEFGGGSNEEIEVALKSLRAFVEEIRYKNADIPIYLYGETRTSRHIPNDVLRELHGFIHMHEDTPEFVARHIIREARAYLDSLAPPFFRALVHYAQDGSYSWHCPGHSGGVAFLKSPVGRMFHQFFGENMLRADVCNAVDELGQLLDHTGPVAASEHNAARIFNADHLFFVTNGTSTSNKIVWHSLVAPDDIVVVDRNCHKSILHAIMMTGAVPVFLTPTRNHFGIIGPIPKSEFEPESIQRKIDANPFIVDKTKKPRILTITQSTYDGIVYNVEMLKEMLDGRIDTLHFDEAWLPHAAFHAFYKDMHAIGRDRPRAESSMIFATQSTHKLLAGLSQASQILVREPKGRKLNKQIFNEAYLMHTSTSPQYAIIASCDVAAAMMEPPGGTALVEESIAEAMDFRRSMKKVDAEYGNDWWFKVWGPEVLAEEGVGSREDWVLKAADKWHGFSQLAEGFNMLDPIKATIVTPGLNVDGDFADSGIPASMVTKYLAEHGVIVEKCGLYSFFVMFTIGITKGRWNTLLTALQQFKDDYDKNQPIWRILPEFAAKYPRYERVGLRDLCQQIHDAYKLHNVARMTTEMY
;
A
#
# COMPACT_ATOMS: atom_id res chain seq x y z
N MET A 1 -27.43 10.86 -3.43
CA MET A 1 -25.98 11.19 -3.54
C MET A 1 -25.62 11.14 -5.01
N LYS A 2 -24.89 12.10 -5.58
CA LYS A 2 -24.42 12.04 -6.97
C LYS A 2 -22.91 11.80 -6.94
N PHE A 3 -22.44 10.68 -7.49
CA PHE A 3 -21.02 10.48 -7.75
C PHE A 3 -20.64 11.25 -9.01
N HIS A 4 -19.48 11.91 -9.00
CA HIS A 4 -19.03 12.76 -10.11
C HIS A 4 -17.96 12.02 -10.92
N PHE A 5 -18.40 11.37 -12.01
CA PHE A 5 -17.54 10.68 -12.97
C PHE A 5 -17.87 11.17 -14.40
N PRO A 6 -17.24 12.25 -14.88
CA PRO A 6 -17.50 12.76 -16.22
C PRO A 6 -17.15 11.77 -17.34
N ILE A 7 -17.79 11.96 -18.48
CA ILE A 7 -17.40 11.35 -19.75
C ILE A 7 -16.31 12.25 -20.36
N ILE A 8 -15.14 11.67 -20.65
CA ILE A 8 -14.01 12.41 -21.22
C ILE A 8 -14.07 12.30 -22.75
N ILE A 9 -14.08 13.45 -23.41
CA ILE A 9 -14.08 13.57 -24.87
C ILE A 9 -12.72 14.13 -25.30
N ILE A 10 -11.98 13.36 -26.09
CA ILE A 10 -10.69 13.74 -26.65
C ILE A 10 -10.88 13.94 -28.15
N ASP A 11 -10.83 15.19 -28.57
CA ASP A 11 -11.10 15.61 -29.95
C ASP A 11 -10.33 16.90 -30.24
N GLU A 12 -9.45 16.90 -31.24
CA GLU A 12 -8.61 18.05 -31.58
C GLU A 12 -9.43 19.29 -31.96
N ASP A 13 -10.58 19.05 -32.58
CA ASP A 13 -11.55 20.03 -33.04
C ASP A 13 -12.65 20.35 -32.03
N PHE A 14 -12.55 19.87 -30.79
CA PHE A 14 -13.55 20.12 -29.76
C PHE A 14 -13.83 21.61 -29.56
N ARG A 15 -12.87 22.48 -29.89
CA ARG A 15 -13.00 23.95 -29.85
C ARG A 15 -13.06 24.64 -31.22
N SER A 16 -13.01 23.89 -32.31
CA SER A 16 -13.05 24.38 -33.69
C SER A 16 -14.48 24.59 -34.18
N GLU A 17 -14.72 25.57 -35.06
CA GLU A 17 -16.05 25.84 -35.67
C GLU A 17 -16.34 24.99 -36.92
N ASN A 18 -15.54 23.95 -37.18
CA ASN A 18 -15.72 23.04 -38.32
C ASN A 18 -16.82 21.99 -38.05
N SER A 19 -17.17 21.19 -39.07
CA SER A 19 -18.22 20.16 -38.98
C SER A 19 -17.95 19.16 -37.87
N SER A 20 -16.71 18.70 -37.75
CA SER A 20 -16.27 17.76 -36.73
C SER A 20 -16.45 18.31 -35.30
N GLY A 21 -15.93 19.50 -35.05
CA GLY A 21 -16.08 20.19 -33.77
C GLY A 21 -17.53 20.51 -33.38
N LEU A 22 -18.38 20.83 -34.36
CA LEU A 22 -19.82 21.02 -34.12
C LEU A 22 -20.53 19.71 -33.79
N GLY A 23 -20.17 18.62 -34.47
CA GLY A 23 -20.74 17.29 -34.24
C GLY A 23 -20.45 16.77 -32.83
N ILE A 24 -19.19 16.81 -32.39
CA ILE A 24 -18.80 16.31 -31.08
C ILE A 24 -19.37 17.16 -29.93
N ARG A 25 -19.48 18.49 -30.10
CA ARG A 25 -20.12 19.37 -29.11
C ARG A 25 -21.63 19.14 -29.03
N ALA A 26 -22.29 18.85 -30.15
CA ALA A 26 -23.70 18.47 -30.12
C ALA A 26 -23.92 17.16 -29.32
N LEU A 27 -22.99 16.22 -29.41
CA LEU A 27 -23.00 15.01 -28.59
C LEU A 27 -22.72 15.31 -27.11
N ALA A 28 -21.75 16.17 -26.81
CA ALA A 28 -21.48 16.61 -25.43
C ALA A 28 -22.71 17.28 -24.80
N ASP A 29 -23.37 18.20 -25.52
CA ASP A 29 -24.61 18.84 -25.09
C ASP A 29 -25.73 17.82 -24.85
N ALA A 30 -25.83 16.78 -25.70
CA ALA A 30 -26.81 15.71 -25.53
C ALA A 30 -26.54 14.87 -24.27
N LEU A 31 -25.27 14.57 -23.97
CA LEU A 31 -24.85 13.88 -22.73
C LEU A 31 -25.18 14.71 -21.48
N GLU A 32 -24.94 16.03 -21.52
CA GLU A 32 -25.24 16.95 -20.42
C GLU A 32 -26.74 17.09 -20.16
N LYS A 33 -27.56 17.16 -21.23
CA LYS A 33 -29.03 17.19 -21.10
C LYS A 33 -29.59 15.94 -20.43
N GLU A 34 -28.96 14.79 -20.60
CA GLU A 34 -29.33 13.53 -19.94
C GLU A 34 -28.67 13.38 -18.54
N GLY A 35 -27.97 14.42 -18.05
CA GLY A 35 -27.53 14.57 -16.67
C GLY A 35 -26.11 14.09 -16.35
N MET A 36 -25.32 13.73 -17.36
CA MET A 36 -23.90 13.38 -17.20
C MET A 36 -23.01 14.60 -17.40
N GLU A 37 -21.94 14.69 -16.61
CA GLU A 37 -20.91 15.73 -16.82
C GLU A 37 -20.00 15.32 -17.98
N THR A 38 -19.59 16.28 -18.80
CA THR A 38 -18.64 16.04 -19.89
C THR A 38 -17.38 16.88 -19.71
N LEU A 39 -16.24 16.35 -20.18
CA LEU A 39 -14.97 17.07 -20.19
C LEU A 39 -14.31 16.94 -21.56
N GLY A 40 -14.31 18.02 -22.34
CA GLY A 40 -13.66 18.07 -23.66
C GLY A 40 -12.23 18.57 -23.63
N VAL A 41 -11.33 17.85 -24.31
CA VAL A 41 -9.89 18.12 -24.39
C VAL A 41 -9.37 17.98 -25.82
N THR A 42 -8.44 18.87 -26.19
CA THR A 42 -8.10 19.19 -27.60
C THR A 42 -6.79 18.63 -28.12
N SER A 43 -6.09 17.74 -27.43
CA SER A 43 -4.83 17.20 -27.98
C SER A 43 -4.51 15.79 -27.55
N TYR A 44 -4.00 15.01 -28.50
CA TYR A 44 -3.35 13.70 -28.30
C TYR A 44 -1.96 13.79 -27.64
N GLY A 45 -1.36 14.98 -27.52
CA GLY A 45 0.05 15.16 -27.16
C GLY A 45 0.45 14.72 -25.74
N ASP A 46 -0.50 14.47 -24.84
CA ASP A 46 -0.24 14.00 -23.47
C ASP A 46 -1.30 12.99 -23.00
N LEU A 47 -1.71 12.08 -23.89
CA LEU A 47 -2.68 11.01 -23.63
C LEU A 47 -2.32 10.17 -22.39
N THR A 48 -1.04 9.98 -22.12
CA THR A 48 -0.50 9.31 -20.92
C THR A 48 -0.83 10.07 -19.64
N SER A 49 -0.75 11.40 -19.67
CA SER A 49 -1.17 12.25 -18.54
C SER A 49 -2.68 12.22 -18.29
N PHE A 50 -3.50 11.97 -19.32
CA PHE A 50 -4.95 11.72 -19.16
C PHE A 50 -5.28 10.31 -18.71
N ALA A 51 -4.54 9.30 -19.16
CA ALA A 51 -4.64 7.94 -18.63
C ALA A 51 -4.35 7.92 -17.12
N GLN A 52 -3.51 8.82 -16.60
CA GLN A 52 -3.31 9.01 -15.16
C GLN A 52 -4.54 9.59 -14.43
N GLN A 53 -5.45 10.28 -15.13
CA GLN A 53 -6.69 10.83 -14.58
C GLN A 53 -7.91 9.93 -14.77
N GLN A 54 -7.74 8.72 -15.33
CA GLN A 54 -8.83 7.78 -15.61
C GLN A 54 -9.69 7.43 -14.39
N SER A 55 -9.16 7.53 -13.16
CA SER A 55 -9.91 7.25 -11.93
C SER A 55 -11.11 8.17 -11.73
N ARG A 56 -11.21 9.26 -12.51
CA ARG A 56 -12.29 10.24 -12.49
C ARG A 56 -13.24 10.11 -13.68
N ALA A 57 -13.01 9.19 -14.61
CA ALA A 57 -13.81 9.05 -15.83
C ALA A 57 -14.85 7.92 -15.71
N SER A 58 -15.98 8.07 -16.39
CA SER A 58 -16.97 6.98 -16.58
C SER A 58 -16.95 6.37 -17.98
N ALA A 59 -16.41 7.09 -18.97
CA ALA A 59 -16.16 6.61 -20.34
C ALA A 59 -15.18 7.56 -21.05
N PHE A 60 -14.52 7.06 -22.09
CA PHE A 60 -13.70 7.83 -23.02
C PHE A 60 -14.30 7.82 -24.42
N LEU A 61 -14.39 8.99 -25.05
CA LEU A 61 -14.68 9.15 -26.47
C LEU A 61 -13.43 9.73 -27.14
N LEU A 62 -12.91 9.02 -28.13
CA LEU A 62 -11.75 9.42 -28.91
C LEU A 62 -12.21 9.74 -30.32
N SER A 63 -12.00 10.97 -30.76
CA SER A 63 -12.32 11.39 -32.11
C SER A 63 -11.17 11.13 -33.06
N ILE A 64 -11.42 10.38 -34.12
CA ILE A 64 -10.45 10.11 -35.18
C ILE A 64 -10.94 10.81 -36.44
N ASP A 65 -10.17 11.79 -36.90
CA ASP A 65 -10.49 12.52 -38.12
C ASP A 65 -10.01 11.77 -39.37
N ASP A 66 -10.73 11.93 -40.48
CA ASP A 66 -10.38 11.33 -41.76
C ASP A 66 -9.19 12.04 -42.42
N GLU A 67 -8.85 13.28 -42.05
CA GLU A 67 -7.64 13.96 -42.58
C GLU A 67 -6.32 13.39 -42.05
N GLU A 68 -6.28 12.80 -40.84
CA GLU A 68 -5.12 12.05 -40.33
C GLU A 68 -4.84 10.76 -41.12
N PHE A 69 -5.78 10.39 -42.01
CA PHE A 69 -5.97 9.00 -42.39
C PHE A 69 -6.44 8.73 -43.83
N GLY A 70 -6.91 9.75 -44.54
CA GLY A 70 -7.55 9.69 -45.86
C GLY A 70 -6.98 10.69 -46.86
N GLY A 71 -6.20 11.67 -46.42
CA GLY A 71 -5.34 12.52 -47.26
C GLY A 71 -3.84 12.39 -46.97
N GLY A 72 -3.49 11.80 -45.83
CA GLY A 72 -2.12 11.64 -45.35
C GLY A 72 -1.34 10.49 -45.97
N SER A 73 -0.02 10.63 -45.97
CA SER A 73 0.90 9.54 -46.29
C SER A 73 0.65 8.33 -45.37
N ASN A 74 1.02 7.11 -45.80
CA ASN A 74 0.91 5.91 -44.95
C ASN A 74 1.58 6.07 -43.56
N GLU A 75 2.51 7.02 -43.41
CA GLU A 75 3.19 7.33 -42.16
C GLU A 75 2.27 8.04 -41.13
N GLU A 76 1.40 8.96 -41.56
CA GLU A 76 0.48 9.68 -40.66
C GLU A 76 -0.58 8.73 -40.07
N ILE A 77 -1.04 7.79 -40.90
CA ILE A 77 -1.92 6.68 -40.51
C ILE A 77 -1.28 5.84 -39.40
N GLU A 78 0.00 5.50 -39.58
CA GLU A 78 0.73 4.67 -38.64
C GLU A 78 0.96 5.39 -37.30
N VAL A 79 1.20 6.72 -37.34
CA VAL A 79 1.38 7.55 -36.14
C VAL A 79 0.10 7.64 -35.31
N ALA A 80 -1.04 7.94 -35.93
CA ALA A 80 -2.31 8.04 -35.20
C ALA A 80 -2.77 6.69 -34.62
N LEU A 81 -2.58 5.58 -35.36
CA LEU A 81 -2.82 4.23 -34.84
C LEU A 81 -1.90 3.88 -33.66
N LYS A 82 -0.63 4.32 -33.70
CA LYS A 82 0.32 4.11 -32.60
C LYS A 82 -0.09 4.88 -31.34
N SER A 83 -0.53 6.13 -31.49
CA SER A 83 -1.04 6.94 -30.37
C SER A 83 -2.30 6.35 -29.76
N LEU A 84 -3.24 5.89 -30.59
CA LEU A 84 -4.45 5.21 -30.14
C LEU A 84 -4.12 3.91 -29.39
N ARG A 85 -3.24 3.07 -29.94
CA ARG A 85 -2.81 1.83 -29.29
C ARG A 85 -2.19 2.12 -27.93
N ALA A 86 -1.27 3.08 -27.86
CA ALA A 86 -0.63 3.47 -26.61
C ALA A 86 -1.65 3.95 -25.56
N PHE A 87 -2.65 4.74 -25.95
CA PHE A 87 -3.70 5.18 -25.03
C PHE A 87 -4.55 4.02 -24.50
N VAL A 88 -4.98 3.12 -25.38
CA VAL A 88 -5.78 1.95 -25.00
C VAL A 88 -4.97 1.02 -24.09
N GLU A 89 -3.70 0.77 -24.42
CA GLU A 89 -2.79 -0.01 -23.59
C GLU A 89 -2.62 0.61 -22.20
N GLU A 90 -2.42 1.92 -22.09
CA GLU A 90 -2.29 2.64 -20.81
C GLU A 90 -3.57 2.61 -19.96
N ILE A 91 -4.74 2.75 -20.59
CA ILE A 91 -6.01 2.58 -19.87
C ILE A 91 -6.15 1.14 -19.38
N ARG A 92 -6.00 0.16 -20.28
CA ARG A 92 -6.20 -1.26 -19.95
C ARG A 92 -5.17 -1.79 -18.97
N TYR A 93 -4.00 -1.17 -18.90
CA TYR A 93 -2.99 -1.43 -17.88
C TYR A 93 -3.49 -1.16 -16.45
N LYS A 94 -4.37 -0.17 -16.25
CA LYS A 94 -4.94 0.16 -14.92
C LYS A 94 -6.41 -0.24 -14.78
N ASN A 95 -7.15 -0.35 -15.87
CA ASN A 95 -8.60 -0.54 -15.87
C ASN A 95 -9.07 -1.36 -17.08
N ALA A 96 -9.52 -2.58 -16.81
CA ALA A 96 -9.96 -3.52 -17.83
C ALA A 96 -11.30 -3.13 -18.48
N ASP A 97 -12.17 -2.43 -17.75
CA ASP A 97 -13.61 -2.40 -18.06
C ASP A 97 -14.15 -1.02 -18.44
N ILE A 98 -13.36 0.06 -18.28
CA ILE A 98 -13.86 1.39 -18.62
C ILE A 98 -14.25 1.47 -20.11
N PRO A 99 -15.46 1.99 -20.42
CA PRO A 99 -15.92 2.13 -21.80
C PRO A 99 -15.02 3.07 -22.61
N ILE A 100 -14.59 2.60 -23.79
CA ILE A 100 -13.84 3.39 -24.77
C ILE A 100 -14.57 3.35 -26.10
N TYR A 101 -14.93 4.51 -26.62
CA TYR A 101 -15.62 4.69 -27.90
C TYR A 101 -14.73 5.43 -28.88
N LEU A 102 -14.79 5.02 -30.15
CA LEU A 102 -14.25 5.81 -31.25
C LEU A 102 -15.37 6.60 -31.90
N TYR A 103 -15.11 7.88 -32.15
CA TYR A 103 -16.00 8.81 -32.84
C TYR A 103 -15.34 9.22 -34.15
N GLY A 104 -16.04 9.14 -35.28
CA GLY A 104 -15.45 9.50 -36.58
C GLY A 104 -16.43 9.55 -37.74
N GLU A 105 -15.94 10.00 -38.90
CA GLU A 105 -16.76 10.28 -40.09
C GLU A 105 -16.94 9.04 -40.99
N THR A 106 -15.86 8.40 -41.50
CA THR A 106 -15.99 7.27 -42.45
C THR A 106 -15.34 5.94 -42.04
N ARG A 107 -14.60 5.88 -40.93
CA ARG A 107 -13.85 4.66 -40.58
C ARG A 107 -14.70 3.55 -40.00
N THR A 108 -14.57 2.37 -40.61
CA THR A 108 -15.14 1.10 -40.12
C THR A 108 -14.09 0.25 -39.41
N SER A 109 -14.54 -0.81 -38.72
CA SER A 109 -13.67 -1.79 -38.04
C SER A 109 -12.54 -2.40 -38.90
N ARG A 110 -12.60 -2.26 -40.23
CA ARG A 110 -11.57 -2.73 -41.18
C ARG A 110 -10.24 -1.97 -41.10
N HIS A 111 -10.24 -0.74 -40.58
CA HIS A 111 -9.06 0.12 -40.53
C HIS A 111 -8.34 0.11 -39.17
N ILE A 112 -8.92 -0.55 -38.18
CA ILE A 112 -8.37 -0.65 -36.83
C ILE A 112 -7.74 -2.04 -36.64
N PRO A 113 -6.49 -2.13 -36.15
CA PRO A 113 -5.88 -3.40 -35.80
C PRO A 113 -6.73 -4.21 -34.81
N ASN A 114 -6.80 -5.53 -34.99
CA ASN A 114 -7.67 -6.40 -34.20
C ASN A 114 -7.33 -6.41 -32.69
N ASP A 115 -6.08 -6.15 -32.33
CA ASP A 115 -5.65 -6.00 -30.95
C ASP A 115 -6.30 -4.77 -30.28
N VAL A 116 -6.40 -3.64 -30.98
CA VAL A 116 -7.08 -2.44 -30.47
C VAL A 116 -8.60 -2.62 -30.51
N LEU A 117 -9.13 -3.18 -31.60
CA LEU A 117 -10.57 -3.37 -31.81
C LEU A 117 -11.24 -4.16 -30.67
N ARG A 118 -10.53 -5.14 -30.10
CA ARG A 118 -11.02 -5.99 -29.01
C ARG A 118 -11.16 -5.25 -27.67
N GLU A 119 -10.47 -4.14 -27.50
CA GLU A 119 -10.47 -3.34 -26.27
C GLU A 119 -11.50 -2.20 -26.31
N LEU A 120 -12.04 -1.88 -27.49
CA LEU A 120 -13.04 -0.85 -27.70
C LEU A 120 -14.46 -1.36 -27.43
N HIS A 121 -15.33 -0.48 -26.94
CA HIS A 121 -16.74 -0.78 -26.67
C HIS A 121 -17.64 -0.50 -27.88
N GLY A 122 -17.28 0.47 -28.73
CA GLY A 122 -18.08 0.78 -29.91
C GLY A 122 -17.47 1.86 -30.81
N PHE A 123 -18.08 1.97 -31.99
CA PHE A 123 -17.83 3.02 -32.98
C PHE A 123 -19.08 3.88 -33.09
N ILE A 124 -18.89 5.19 -33.16
CA ILE A 124 -19.94 6.18 -33.30
C ILE A 124 -19.67 6.91 -34.62
N HIS A 125 -20.63 6.82 -35.54
CA HIS A 125 -20.57 7.50 -36.82
C HIS A 125 -21.25 8.87 -36.74
N MET A 126 -20.49 9.93 -37.00
CA MET A 126 -20.91 11.32 -36.81
C MET A 126 -22.20 11.71 -37.56
N HIS A 127 -22.40 11.16 -38.76
CA HIS A 127 -23.49 11.57 -39.66
C HIS A 127 -24.60 10.52 -39.83
N GLU A 128 -24.44 9.34 -39.24
CA GLU A 128 -25.41 8.24 -39.38
C GLU A 128 -26.35 8.16 -38.18
N ASP A 129 -25.89 8.54 -36.98
CA ASP A 129 -26.65 8.47 -35.75
C ASP A 129 -27.04 9.85 -35.21
N THR A 130 -28.16 9.93 -34.48
CA THR A 130 -28.54 11.17 -33.78
C THR A 130 -27.75 11.31 -32.47
N PRO A 131 -27.28 12.53 -32.12
CA PRO A 131 -26.56 12.76 -30.86
C PRO A 131 -27.30 12.27 -29.62
N GLU A 132 -28.63 12.38 -29.59
CA GLU A 132 -29.45 11.93 -28.45
C GLU A 132 -29.48 10.41 -28.31
N PHE A 133 -29.48 9.66 -29.42
CA PHE A 133 -29.44 8.21 -29.37
C PHE A 133 -28.08 7.71 -28.88
N VAL A 134 -27.01 8.27 -29.45
CA VAL A 134 -25.62 7.97 -29.07
C VAL A 134 -25.39 8.29 -27.60
N ALA A 135 -25.83 9.47 -27.14
CA ALA A 135 -25.72 9.88 -25.75
C ALA A 135 -26.36 8.85 -24.81
N ARG A 136 -27.59 8.40 -25.09
CA ARG A 136 -28.26 7.37 -24.28
C ARG A 136 -27.52 6.03 -24.30
N HIS A 137 -26.94 5.64 -25.42
CA HIS A 137 -26.14 4.43 -25.52
C HIS A 137 -24.88 4.50 -24.65
N ILE A 138 -24.10 5.57 -24.76
CA ILE A 138 -22.90 5.78 -23.94
C ILE A 138 -23.27 5.83 -22.45
N ILE A 139 -24.34 6.55 -22.10
CA ILE A 139 -24.79 6.67 -20.71
C ILE A 139 -25.18 5.31 -20.14
N ARG A 140 -25.79 4.43 -20.94
CA ARG A 140 -26.13 3.08 -20.51
C ARG A 140 -24.88 2.28 -20.14
N GLU A 141 -23.86 2.29 -20.99
CA GLU A 141 -22.61 1.56 -20.71
C GLU A 141 -21.80 2.21 -19.57
N ALA A 142 -21.75 3.54 -19.51
CA ALA A 142 -21.12 4.27 -18.41
C ALA A 142 -21.79 3.96 -17.06
N ARG A 143 -23.13 3.88 -17.01
CA ARG A 143 -23.86 3.47 -15.80
C ARG A 143 -23.60 2.02 -15.44
N ALA A 144 -23.62 1.11 -16.42
CA ALA A 144 -23.31 -0.30 -16.19
C ALA A 144 -21.90 -0.50 -15.61
N TYR A 145 -20.93 0.27 -16.10
CA TYR A 145 -19.58 0.34 -15.55
C TYR A 145 -19.58 0.87 -14.10
N LEU A 146 -20.18 2.03 -13.83
CA LEU A 146 -20.19 2.61 -12.49
C LEU A 146 -20.91 1.71 -11.45
N ASP A 147 -21.99 1.04 -11.86
CA ASP A 147 -22.74 0.12 -11.01
C ASP A 147 -21.92 -1.14 -10.68
N SER A 148 -21.00 -1.55 -11.56
CA SER A 148 -20.13 -2.71 -11.34
C SER A 148 -18.97 -2.43 -10.38
N LEU A 149 -18.51 -1.18 -10.27
CA LEU A 149 -17.35 -0.78 -9.46
C LEU A 149 -17.48 -1.07 -7.97
N ALA A 150 -18.65 -0.84 -7.38
CA ALA A 150 -18.83 -0.93 -5.95
C ALA A 150 -18.77 -2.41 -5.49
N PRO A 151 -17.84 -2.79 -4.59
CA PRO A 151 -17.80 -4.15 -4.07
C PRO A 151 -19.00 -4.43 -3.13
N PRO A 152 -19.28 -5.70 -2.78
CA PRO A 152 -20.59 -6.11 -2.27
C PRO A 152 -21.08 -5.35 -1.04
N PHE A 153 -20.24 -5.14 -0.02
CA PHE A 153 -20.63 -4.46 1.21
C PHE A 153 -20.71 -2.95 1.00
N PHE A 154 -19.74 -2.35 0.28
CA PHE A 154 -19.81 -0.92 -0.03
C PHE A 154 -21.04 -0.58 -0.86
N ARG A 155 -21.40 -1.41 -1.86
CA ARG A 155 -22.62 -1.25 -2.66
C ARG A 155 -23.86 -1.25 -1.77
N ALA A 156 -24.00 -2.24 -0.90
CA ALA A 156 -25.14 -2.34 0.02
C ALA A 156 -25.22 -1.12 0.97
N LEU A 157 -24.07 -0.67 1.49
CA LEU A 157 -23.99 0.51 2.36
C LEU A 157 -24.39 1.81 1.64
N VAL A 158 -23.99 1.97 0.38
CA VAL A 158 -24.40 3.11 -0.46
C VAL A 158 -25.91 3.10 -0.71
N HIS A 159 -26.49 1.94 -1.03
CA HIS A 159 -27.94 1.82 -1.21
C HIS A 159 -28.70 2.18 0.07
N TYR A 160 -28.31 1.61 1.22
CA TYR A 160 -28.92 1.95 2.51
C TYR A 160 -28.85 3.45 2.81
N ALA A 161 -27.69 4.08 2.59
CA ALA A 161 -27.51 5.50 2.82
C ALA A 161 -28.36 6.39 1.88
N GLN A 162 -28.69 5.89 0.69
CA GLN A 162 -29.54 6.59 -0.29
C GLN A 162 -31.04 6.44 -0.03
N ASP A 163 -31.48 5.31 0.52
CA ASP A 163 -32.90 5.03 0.78
C ASP A 163 -33.52 5.96 1.83
N GLY A 164 -32.70 6.60 2.68
CA GLY A 164 -33.15 7.70 3.54
C GLY A 164 -34.08 7.26 4.67
N SER A 165 -34.05 5.98 5.05
CA SER A 165 -34.91 5.38 6.07
C SER A 165 -34.74 6.03 7.46
N TYR A 166 -35.85 6.34 8.12
CA TYR A 166 -35.84 6.76 9.53
C TYR A 166 -35.63 5.56 10.44
N SER A 167 -34.51 5.54 11.17
CA SER A 167 -34.14 4.46 12.07
C SER A 167 -34.59 4.72 13.52
N TRP A 168 -35.10 3.68 14.18
CA TRP A 168 -35.45 3.66 15.61
C TRP A 168 -34.50 2.77 16.42
N HIS A 169 -33.28 2.58 15.92
CA HIS A 169 -32.24 1.74 16.50
C HIS A 169 -30.95 2.55 16.73
N CYS A 170 -29.94 1.92 17.35
CA CYS A 170 -28.61 2.51 17.49
C CYS A 170 -27.93 2.71 16.11
N PRO A 171 -26.95 3.61 15.98
CA PRO A 171 -26.41 4.51 17.00
C PRO A 171 -27.31 5.74 17.27
N GLY A 172 -27.29 6.23 18.51
CA GLY A 172 -28.19 7.30 18.99
C GLY A 172 -28.03 8.66 18.32
N HIS A 173 -27.04 8.85 17.45
CA HIS A 173 -26.95 10.05 16.61
C HIS A 173 -27.90 10.01 15.40
N SER A 174 -28.48 8.84 15.09
CA SER A 174 -29.48 8.64 14.02
C SER A 174 -29.03 9.23 12.68
N GLY A 175 -27.91 8.73 12.14
CA GLY A 175 -27.37 9.24 10.87
C GLY A 175 -26.80 10.66 10.93
N GLY A 176 -26.61 11.21 12.14
CA GLY A 176 -25.99 12.53 12.36
C GLY A 176 -26.96 13.61 12.84
N VAL A 177 -28.26 13.31 12.86
CA VAL A 177 -29.33 14.23 13.28
C VAL A 177 -29.11 14.78 14.70
N ALA A 178 -28.62 13.97 15.64
CA ALA A 178 -28.36 14.45 17.00
C ALA A 178 -27.28 15.55 17.05
N PHE A 179 -26.27 15.49 16.18
CA PHE A 179 -25.20 16.50 16.14
C PHE A 179 -25.74 17.87 15.68
N LEU A 180 -26.80 17.91 14.88
CA LEU A 180 -27.41 19.17 14.44
C LEU A 180 -28.09 19.96 15.57
N LYS A 181 -28.29 19.32 16.74
CA LYS A 181 -28.96 19.90 17.91
C LYS A 181 -28.04 20.75 18.80
N SER A 182 -26.73 20.83 18.53
CA SER A 182 -25.81 21.74 19.24
C SER A 182 -24.84 22.45 18.29
N PRO A 183 -24.38 23.67 18.61
CA PRO A 183 -23.39 24.38 17.77
C PRO A 183 -22.10 23.59 17.55
N VAL A 184 -21.55 22.97 18.59
CA VAL A 184 -20.35 22.13 18.49
C VAL A 184 -20.63 20.86 17.67
N GLY A 185 -21.82 20.28 17.78
CA GLY A 185 -22.23 19.14 16.96
C GLY A 185 -22.39 19.51 15.49
N ARG A 186 -22.87 20.72 15.16
CA ARG A 186 -22.89 21.20 13.77
C ARG A 186 -21.49 21.34 13.19
N MET A 187 -20.52 21.83 13.96
CA MET A 187 -19.12 21.86 13.52
C MET A 187 -18.62 20.43 13.22
N PHE A 188 -18.91 19.47 14.09
CA PHE A 188 -18.56 18.05 13.88
C PHE A 188 -19.23 17.47 12.62
N HIS A 189 -20.53 17.71 12.43
CA HIS A 189 -21.28 17.25 11.27
C HIS A 189 -20.77 17.87 9.96
N GLN A 190 -20.40 19.15 9.96
CA GLN A 190 -19.82 19.82 8.79
C GLN A 190 -18.42 19.31 8.47
N PHE A 191 -17.63 18.98 9.50
CA PHE A 191 -16.27 18.46 9.32
C PHE A 191 -16.25 17.05 8.75
N PHE A 192 -17.04 16.11 9.30
CA PHE A 192 -17.07 14.72 8.84
C PHE A 192 -18.02 14.47 7.66
N GLY A 193 -19.03 15.31 7.51
CA GLY A 193 -20.05 15.17 6.47
C GLY A 193 -21.13 14.14 6.81
N GLU A 194 -22.28 14.30 6.17
CA GLU A 194 -23.48 13.48 6.42
C GLU A 194 -23.28 12.01 6.03
N ASN A 195 -22.56 11.73 4.94
CA ASN A 195 -22.40 10.38 4.41
C ASN A 195 -21.67 9.46 5.38
N MET A 196 -20.62 9.96 6.03
CA MET A 196 -19.88 9.17 7.03
C MET A 196 -20.77 8.84 8.23
N LEU A 197 -21.60 9.80 8.65
CA LEU A 197 -22.51 9.63 9.78
C LEU A 197 -23.72 8.74 9.45
N ARG A 198 -24.16 8.71 8.19
CA ARG A 198 -25.19 7.78 7.71
C ARG A 198 -24.68 6.37 7.50
N ALA A 199 -23.40 6.23 7.19
CA ALA A 199 -22.73 4.93 7.09
C ALA A 199 -22.45 4.30 8.47
N ASP A 200 -22.53 5.07 9.55
CA ASP A 200 -22.42 4.55 10.93
C ASP A 200 -23.78 3.98 11.38
N VAL A 201 -23.92 2.67 11.18
CA VAL A 201 -25.14 1.89 11.42
C VAL A 201 -24.82 0.67 12.27
N CYS A 202 -25.83 0.06 12.87
CA CYS A 202 -25.65 -1.13 13.68
C CYS A 202 -26.20 -2.40 12.99
N ASN A 203 -25.93 -3.53 13.62
CA ASN A 203 -26.39 -4.87 13.23
C ASN A 203 -27.92 -5.05 13.15
N ALA A 204 -28.71 -4.05 13.53
CA ALA A 204 -30.16 -4.06 13.33
C ALA A 204 -30.57 -3.90 11.85
N VAL A 205 -29.65 -3.45 11.00
CA VAL A 205 -29.84 -3.34 9.55
C VAL A 205 -29.53 -4.68 8.88
N ASP A 206 -30.53 -5.56 8.83
CA ASP A 206 -30.38 -6.96 8.39
C ASP A 206 -29.88 -7.08 6.94
N GLU A 207 -30.25 -6.13 6.07
CA GLU A 207 -29.82 -6.10 4.66
C GLU A 207 -28.30 -5.93 4.46
N LEU A 208 -27.59 -5.39 5.46
CA LEU A 208 -26.12 -5.24 5.41
C LEU A 208 -25.39 -6.48 5.95
N GLY A 209 -26.11 -7.44 6.54
CA GLY A 209 -25.53 -8.61 7.20
C GLY A 209 -24.78 -8.26 8.48
N GLN A 210 -24.06 -9.25 9.03
CA GLN A 210 -23.32 -9.10 10.28
C GLN A 210 -21.87 -9.55 10.14
N LEU A 211 -20.94 -8.76 10.67
CA LEU A 211 -19.52 -9.06 10.71
C LEU A 211 -19.19 -10.25 11.62
N LEU A 212 -19.86 -10.35 12.76
CA LEU A 212 -19.58 -11.34 13.82
C LEU A 212 -20.04 -12.76 13.42
N ASP A 213 -21.08 -12.84 12.59
CA ASP A 213 -21.63 -14.11 12.09
C ASP A 213 -21.18 -14.42 10.66
N HIS A 214 -20.44 -13.51 10.02
CA HIS A 214 -20.04 -13.59 8.62
C HIS A 214 -21.22 -13.87 7.68
N THR A 215 -22.20 -12.96 7.66
CA THR A 215 -23.45 -13.11 6.87
C THR A 215 -23.70 -11.95 5.90
N GLY A 216 -24.59 -12.17 4.92
CA GLY A 216 -25.04 -11.13 3.99
C GLY A 216 -23.93 -10.50 3.14
N PRO A 217 -24.02 -9.20 2.83
CA PRO A 217 -22.99 -8.46 2.09
C PRO A 217 -21.59 -8.51 2.71
N VAL A 218 -21.46 -8.61 4.04
CA VAL A 218 -20.14 -8.76 4.69
C VAL A 218 -19.48 -10.07 4.26
N ALA A 219 -20.20 -11.19 4.33
CA ALA A 219 -19.69 -12.49 3.89
C ALA A 219 -19.32 -12.51 2.40
N ALA A 220 -20.15 -11.88 1.57
CA ALA A 220 -19.89 -11.76 0.14
C ALA A 220 -18.60 -10.96 -0.13
N SER A 221 -18.32 -9.94 0.68
CA SER A 221 -17.12 -9.11 0.59
C SER A 221 -15.88 -9.84 1.09
N GLU A 222 -15.98 -10.57 2.19
CA GLU A 222 -14.91 -11.44 2.69
C GLU A 222 -14.55 -12.54 1.67
N HIS A 223 -15.55 -13.16 1.03
CA HIS A 223 -15.32 -14.11 -0.06
C HIS A 223 -14.71 -13.46 -1.30
N ASN A 224 -15.16 -12.26 -1.68
CA ASN A 224 -14.59 -11.52 -2.81
C ASN A 224 -13.14 -11.14 -2.56
N ALA A 225 -12.83 -10.63 -1.36
CA ALA A 225 -11.48 -10.33 -0.95
C ALA A 225 -10.61 -11.59 -0.87
N ALA A 226 -11.13 -12.72 -0.36
CA ALA A 226 -10.40 -13.99 -0.37
C ALA A 226 -10.03 -14.44 -1.80
N ARG A 227 -10.94 -14.26 -2.77
CA ARG A 227 -10.67 -14.51 -4.20
C ARG A 227 -9.54 -13.61 -4.72
N ILE A 228 -9.60 -12.31 -4.44
CA ILE A 228 -8.60 -11.32 -4.92
C ILE A 228 -7.21 -11.63 -4.33
N PHE A 229 -7.14 -11.89 -3.02
CA PHE A 229 -5.88 -12.21 -2.33
C PHE A 229 -5.45 -13.68 -2.50
N ASN A 230 -6.22 -14.51 -3.23
CA ASN A 230 -5.97 -15.93 -3.42
C ASN A 230 -5.85 -16.71 -2.08
N ALA A 231 -6.64 -16.34 -1.08
CA ALA A 231 -6.77 -17.05 0.20
C ALA A 231 -7.96 -18.03 0.15
N ASP A 232 -7.94 -19.06 1.01
CA ASP A 232 -9.12 -19.93 1.17
C ASP A 232 -10.21 -19.25 2.01
N HIS A 233 -9.79 -18.47 3.00
CA HIS A 233 -10.66 -17.63 3.82
C HIS A 233 -9.99 -16.28 4.04
N LEU A 234 -10.79 -15.21 4.09
CA LEU A 234 -10.35 -13.88 4.48
C LEU A 234 -11.37 -13.32 5.46
N PHE A 235 -10.91 -12.79 6.58
CA PHE A 235 -11.76 -12.19 7.60
C PHE A 235 -11.37 -10.73 7.81
N PHE A 236 -12.33 -9.81 7.73
CA PHE A 236 -12.05 -8.40 8.02
C PHE A 236 -11.97 -8.18 9.53
N VAL A 237 -11.15 -7.24 9.98
CA VAL A 237 -10.97 -6.91 11.41
C VAL A 237 -10.95 -5.39 11.57
N THR A 238 -11.74 -4.88 12.52
CA THR A 238 -11.97 -3.44 12.71
C THR A 238 -11.17 -2.82 13.86
N ASN A 239 -10.22 -3.56 14.45
CA ASN A 239 -9.37 -3.08 15.53
C ASN A 239 -7.86 -3.34 15.28
N GLY A 240 -7.46 -3.24 14.02
CA GLY A 240 -6.09 -3.34 13.55
C GLY A 240 -5.49 -4.75 13.62
N THR A 241 -4.32 -4.91 13.01
CA THR A 241 -3.60 -6.21 12.98
C THR A 241 -3.14 -6.64 14.37
N SER A 242 -2.99 -5.67 15.29
CA SER A 242 -2.85 -5.95 16.72
C SER A 242 -3.90 -6.91 17.25
N THR A 243 -5.13 -6.83 16.74
CA THR A 243 -6.26 -7.69 17.13
C THR A 243 -6.30 -8.95 16.27
N SER A 244 -6.05 -8.84 14.95
CA SER A 244 -5.91 -9.98 14.05
C SER A 244 -4.93 -11.03 14.57
N ASN A 245 -3.76 -10.59 15.03
CA ASN A 245 -2.73 -11.44 15.63
C ASN A 245 -3.25 -12.21 16.86
N LYS A 246 -4.03 -11.56 17.73
CA LYS A 246 -4.59 -12.22 18.92
C LYS A 246 -5.67 -13.22 18.57
N ILE A 247 -6.52 -12.92 17.58
CA ILE A 247 -7.55 -13.83 17.05
C ILE A 247 -6.89 -15.12 16.56
N VAL A 248 -5.85 -15.02 15.70
CA VAL A 248 -5.11 -16.18 15.21
C VAL A 248 -4.55 -17.00 16.36
N TRP A 249 -3.88 -16.35 17.31
CA TRP A 249 -3.29 -17.03 18.47
C TRP A 249 -4.33 -17.72 19.37
N HIS A 250 -5.39 -17.02 19.78
CA HIS A 250 -6.43 -17.60 20.64
C HIS A 250 -7.22 -18.73 19.96
N SER A 251 -7.25 -18.77 18.62
CA SER A 251 -7.89 -19.88 17.90
C SER A 251 -7.06 -21.18 17.88
N LEU A 252 -5.78 -21.15 18.26
CA LEU A 252 -4.82 -22.26 18.03
C LEU A 252 -3.93 -22.62 19.21
N VAL A 253 -3.70 -21.69 20.13
CA VAL A 253 -2.70 -21.78 21.21
C VAL A 253 -3.41 -21.86 22.56
N ALA A 254 -3.10 -22.93 23.31
CA ALA A 254 -3.55 -23.13 24.67
C ALA A 254 -2.42 -22.79 25.68
N PRO A 255 -2.75 -22.68 26.99
CA PRO A 255 -1.74 -22.57 28.04
C PRO A 255 -0.71 -23.70 27.97
N ASP A 256 0.55 -23.38 28.29
CA ASP A 256 1.69 -24.32 28.28
C ASP A 256 2.07 -24.91 26.91
N ASP A 257 1.48 -24.42 25.82
CA ASP A 257 1.92 -24.74 24.47
C ASP A 257 3.26 -24.06 24.15
N ILE A 258 4.11 -24.77 23.42
CA ILE A 258 5.38 -24.23 22.91
C ILE A 258 5.08 -23.45 21.64
N VAL A 259 5.58 -22.20 21.58
CA VAL A 259 5.41 -21.31 20.43
C VAL A 259 6.75 -20.76 19.97
N VAL A 260 7.00 -20.77 18.66
CA VAL A 260 8.23 -20.22 18.07
C VAL A 260 7.92 -18.81 17.59
N VAL A 261 8.73 -17.84 18.00
CA VAL A 261 8.39 -16.42 17.78
C VAL A 261 9.62 -15.63 17.38
N ASP A 262 9.48 -14.80 16.35
CA ASP A 262 10.47 -13.78 16.01
C ASP A 262 10.69 -12.82 17.19
N ARG A 263 11.95 -12.60 17.58
CA ARG A 263 12.27 -11.65 18.65
C ARG A 263 11.95 -10.20 18.27
N ASN A 264 11.89 -9.88 16.98
CA ASN A 264 11.40 -8.62 16.42
C ASN A 264 9.87 -8.58 16.25
N CYS A 265 9.12 -9.35 17.05
CA CYS A 265 7.66 -9.36 16.95
C CYS A 265 7.02 -8.05 17.45
N HIS A 266 5.86 -7.74 16.87
CA HIS A 266 5.03 -6.64 17.35
C HIS A 266 4.52 -6.88 18.77
N LYS A 267 4.28 -5.80 19.53
CA LYS A 267 3.76 -5.87 20.92
C LYS A 267 2.52 -6.74 21.06
N SER A 268 1.68 -6.82 20.03
CA SER A 268 0.50 -7.69 20.04
C SER A 268 0.81 -9.18 20.19
N ILE A 269 1.95 -9.65 19.68
CA ILE A 269 2.38 -11.05 19.84
C ILE A 269 2.82 -11.30 21.27
N LEU A 270 3.57 -10.36 21.86
CA LEU A 270 3.90 -10.42 23.29
C LEU A 270 2.63 -10.41 24.15
N HIS A 271 1.62 -9.61 23.79
CA HIS A 271 0.33 -9.61 24.46
C HIS A 271 -0.39 -10.96 24.28
N ALA A 272 -0.35 -11.56 23.09
CA ALA A 272 -0.94 -12.87 22.85
C ALA A 272 -0.28 -13.95 23.72
N ILE A 273 1.05 -13.97 23.81
CA ILE A 273 1.80 -14.87 24.72
C ILE A 273 1.32 -14.72 26.16
N MET A 274 1.21 -13.47 26.65
CA MET A 274 0.74 -13.20 28.02
C MET A 274 -0.72 -13.64 28.23
N MET A 275 -1.58 -13.46 27.24
CA MET A 275 -3.01 -13.79 27.34
C MET A 275 -3.28 -15.29 27.24
N THR A 276 -2.52 -16.02 26.43
CA THR A 276 -2.70 -17.47 26.25
C THR A 276 -1.94 -18.30 27.29
N GLY A 277 -0.91 -17.73 27.94
CA GLY A 277 -0.04 -18.49 28.85
C GLY A 277 0.89 -19.46 28.11
N ALA A 278 1.19 -19.17 26.84
CA ALA A 278 2.11 -19.96 26.03
C ALA A 278 3.58 -19.76 26.45
N VAL A 279 4.42 -20.74 26.16
CA VAL A 279 5.86 -20.70 26.47
C VAL A 279 6.67 -20.40 25.20
N PRO A 280 7.23 -19.18 25.05
CA PRO A 280 7.88 -18.78 23.82
C PRO A 280 9.32 -19.32 23.70
N VAL A 281 9.67 -19.68 22.47
CA VAL A 281 11.04 -19.93 21.99
C VAL A 281 11.34 -18.84 20.95
N PHE A 282 12.28 -17.95 21.25
CA PHE A 282 12.58 -16.81 20.39
C PHE A 282 13.62 -17.14 19.31
N LEU A 283 13.37 -16.67 18.09
CA LEU A 283 14.34 -16.62 16.99
C LEU A 283 14.99 -15.24 16.97
N THR A 284 16.32 -15.18 17.01
CA THR A 284 17.04 -13.91 17.20
C THR A 284 17.47 -13.37 15.84
N PRO A 285 16.96 -12.20 15.42
CA PRO A 285 17.38 -11.59 14.18
C PRO A 285 18.79 -10.99 14.31
N THR A 286 19.43 -10.79 13.16
CA THR A 286 20.66 -10.00 13.09
C THR A 286 20.36 -8.51 13.26
N ARG A 287 21.39 -7.70 13.49
CA ARG A 287 21.31 -6.24 13.60
C ARG A 287 22.60 -5.63 13.08
N ASN A 288 22.51 -4.52 12.35
CA ASN A 288 23.69 -3.76 11.90
C ASN A 288 23.95 -2.54 12.80
N HIS A 289 25.09 -1.88 12.62
CA HIS A 289 25.49 -0.74 13.47
C HIS A 289 24.67 0.53 13.26
N PHE A 290 23.92 0.64 12.16
CA PHE A 290 22.90 1.69 12.00
C PHE A 290 21.68 1.47 12.91
N GLY A 291 21.59 0.30 13.54
CA GLY A 291 20.47 -0.11 14.37
C GLY A 291 19.28 -0.64 13.58
N ILE A 292 19.49 -1.00 12.32
CA ILE A 292 18.50 -1.67 11.47
C ILE A 292 18.48 -3.14 11.90
N ILE A 293 17.26 -3.66 12.15
CA ILE A 293 17.07 -5.08 12.43
C ILE A 293 17.11 -5.82 11.09
N GLY A 294 18.05 -6.76 10.99
CA GLY A 294 18.23 -7.61 9.82
C GLY A 294 17.38 -8.87 9.88
N PRO A 295 17.63 -9.81 8.96
CA PRO A 295 16.91 -11.07 8.95
C PRO A 295 17.35 -11.99 10.10
N ILE A 296 16.45 -12.87 10.52
CA ILE A 296 16.77 -14.09 11.25
C ILE A 296 17.62 -14.98 10.33
N PRO A 297 18.82 -15.43 10.74
CA PRO A 297 19.63 -16.35 9.95
C PRO A 297 18.86 -17.64 9.63
N LYS A 298 19.05 -18.19 8.42
CA LYS A 298 18.37 -19.44 8.01
C LYS A 298 18.59 -20.59 9.02
N SER A 299 19.78 -20.66 9.61
CA SER A 299 20.14 -21.65 10.63
C SER A 299 19.27 -21.64 11.89
N GLU A 300 18.61 -20.53 12.21
CA GLU A 300 17.68 -20.44 13.34
C GLU A 300 16.36 -21.18 13.10
N PHE A 301 15.98 -21.39 11.83
CA PHE A 301 14.78 -22.12 11.43
C PHE A 301 15.02 -23.62 11.29
N GLU A 302 16.27 -24.09 11.37
CA GLU A 302 16.57 -25.52 11.30
C GLU A 302 15.95 -26.25 12.51
N PRO A 303 15.30 -27.43 12.30
CA PRO A 303 14.63 -28.16 13.37
C PRO A 303 15.53 -28.44 14.59
N GLU A 304 16.81 -28.75 14.36
CA GLU A 304 17.79 -28.98 15.41
C GLU A 304 18.08 -27.71 16.23
N SER A 305 18.05 -26.54 15.59
CA SER A 305 18.24 -25.27 16.28
C SER A 305 17.04 -24.95 17.18
N ILE A 306 15.84 -25.14 16.66
CA ILE A 306 14.59 -24.97 17.43
C ILE A 306 14.56 -25.95 18.60
N GLN A 307 14.89 -27.23 18.38
CA GLN A 307 14.90 -28.24 19.44
C GLN A 307 15.91 -27.90 20.54
N ARG A 308 17.14 -27.46 20.20
CA ARG A 308 18.12 -27.03 21.22
C ARG A 308 17.59 -25.92 22.12
N LYS A 309 16.83 -24.97 21.56
CA LYS A 309 16.20 -23.90 22.35
C LYS A 309 15.05 -24.41 23.21
N ILE A 310 14.27 -25.36 22.70
CA ILE A 310 13.23 -26.04 23.48
C ILE A 310 13.87 -26.75 24.68
N ASP A 311 14.93 -27.52 24.46
CA ASP A 311 15.64 -28.27 25.51
C ASP A 311 16.21 -27.33 26.58
N ALA A 312 16.81 -26.21 26.17
CA ALA A 312 17.40 -25.22 27.06
C ALA A 312 16.38 -24.37 27.84
N ASN A 313 15.11 -24.29 27.41
CA ASN A 313 14.12 -23.40 28.02
C ASN A 313 13.53 -23.97 29.33
N PRO A 314 13.82 -23.42 30.51
CA PRO A 314 13.40 -24.00 31.79
C PRO A 314 11.89 -24.02 32.03
N PHE A 315 11.12 -23.22 31.29
CA PHE A 315 9.66 -23.14 31.41
C PHE A 315 8.93 -24.26 30.63
N ILE A 316 9.62 -24.94 29.73
CA ILE A 316 9.05 -26.06 28.97
C ILE A 316 9.26 -27.35 29.77
N VAL A 317 8.16 -27.92 30.26
CA VAL A 317 8.17 -29.17 31.03
C VAL A 317 8.35 -30.39 30.12
N ASP A 318 7.52 -30.50 29.08
CA ASP A 318 7.61 -31.58 28.08
C ASP A 318 8.33 -31.09 26.83
N LYS A 319 9.61 -31.48 26.72
CA LYS A 319 10.50 -31.12 25.61
C LYS A 319 10.19 -31.81 24.29
N THR A 320 9.32 -32.81 24.32
CA THR A 320 8.90 -33.57 23.13
C THR A 320 7.67 -32.98 22.46
N LYS A 321 7.00 -32.02 23.12
CA LYS A 321 5.85 -31.32 22.54
C LYS A 321 6.25 -30.63 21.25
N LYS A 322 5.42 -30.85 20.22
CA LYS A 322 5.52 -30.14 18.95
C LYS A 322 5.10 -28.68 19.13
N PRO A 323 5.87 -27.70 18.58
CA PRO A 323 5.45 -26.31 18.60
C PRO A 323 4.15 -26.07 17.83
N ARG A 324 3.27 -25.24 18.40
CA ARG A 324 1.93 -25.00 17.87
C ARG A 324 1.89 -23.98 16.76
N ILE A 325 2.65 -22.90 16.90
CA ILE A 325 2.68 -21.80 15.96
C ILE A 325 4.11 -21.25 15.84
N LEU A 326 4.53 -20.96 14.61
CA LEU A 326 5.60 -20.02 14.33
C LEU A 326 4.95 -18.68 14.00
N THR A 327 5.34 -17.60 14.67
CA THR A 327 5.01 -16.24 14.21
C THR A 327 6.26 -15.49 13.81
N ILE A 328 6.32 -15.04 12.54
CA ILE A 328 7.40 -14.22 11.99
C ILE A 328 6.87 -12.89 11.46
N THR A 329 7.61 -11.81 11.67
CA THR A 329 7.27 -10.49 11.11
C THR A 329 7.76 -10.39 9.66
N GLN A 330 6.84 -10.15 8.73
CA GLN A 330 7.09 -10.25 7.28
C GLN A 330 6.47 -9.06 6.52
N SER A 331 7.21 -8.09 6.02
CA SER A 331 8.63 -7.84 6.19
C SER A 331 8.94 -7.27 7.56
N THR A 332 10.23 -7.20 7.88
CA THR A 332 10.71 -6.31 8.95
C THR A 332 10.32 -4.86 8.65
N TYR A 333 10.32 -4.03 9.69
CA TYR A 333 9.95 -2.62 9.57
C TYR A 333 10.74 -1.86 8.49
N ASP A 334 12.04 -2.12 8.40
CA ASP A 334 12.95 -1.45 7.46
C ASP A 334 12.94 -2.09 6.05
N GLY A 335 12.10 -3.11 5.83
CA GLY A 335 11.85 -3.68 4.50
C GLY A 335 12.57 -4.98 4.16
N ILE A 336 13.25 -5.64 5.11
CA ILE A 336 13.78 -6.98 4.87
C ILE A 336 12.64 -7.99 4.81
N VAL A 337 12.48 -8.62 3.66
CA VAL A 337 11.45 -9.63 3.36
C VAL A 337 12.07 -11.02 3.32
N TYR A 338 11.37 -12.04 3.81
CA TYR A 338 11.81 -13.44 3.79
C TYR A 338 11.22 -14.21 2.62
N ASN A 339 11.97 -15.19 2.10
CA ASN A 339 11.43 -16.19 1.18
C ASN A 339 10.54 -17.18 1.96
N VAL A 340 9.23 -17.07 1.76
CA VAL A 340 8.24 -17.86 2.50
C VAL A 340 8.25 -19.32 2.04
N GLU A 341 8.57 -19.59 0.78
CA GLU A 341 8.60 -20.97 0.28
C GLU A 341 9.73 -21.77 0.92
N MET A 342 10.92 -21.17 1.08
CA MET A 342 12.02 -21.79 1.82
C MET A 342 11.65 -22.07 3.29
N LEU A 343 10.92 -21.16 3.94
CA LEU A 343 10.43 -21.37 5.31
C LEU A 343 9.42 -22.51 5.39
N LYS A 344 8.50 -22.60 4.43
CA LYS A 344 7.52 -23.69 4.35
C LYS A 344 8.20 -25.03 4.13
N GLU A 345 9.17 -25.12 3.21
CA GLU A 345 9.94 -26.35 2.98
C GLU A 345 10.63 -26.87 4.25
N MET A 346 11.16 -25.96 5.09
CA MET A 346 11.86 -26.33 6.32
C MET A 346 10.91 -26.74 7.46
N LEU A 347 9.73 -26.12 7.54
CA LEU A 347 8.90 -26.14 8.76
C LEU A 347 7.51 -26.79 8.59
N ASP A 348 7.05 -27.02 7.36
CA ASP A 348 5.78 -27.69 7.11
C ASP A 348 5.76 -29.10 7.74
N GLY A 349 4.68 -29.39 8.46
CA GLY A 349 4.53 -30.63 9.23
C GLY A 349 5.36 -30.68 10.53
N ARG A 350 6.39 -29.82 10.71
CA ARG A 350 7.17 -29.70 11.95
C ARG A 350 6.54 -28.75 12.96
N ILE A 351 5.87 -27.70 12.49
CA ILE A 351 5.10 -26.76 13.30
C ILE A 351 3.67 -26.75 12.78
N ASP A 352 2.67 -26.84 13.66
CA ASP A 352 1.28 -27.03 13.21
C ASP A 352 0.73 -25.85 12.41
N THR A 353 1.19 -24.64 12.71
CA THR A 353 0.77 -23.40 12.05
C THR A 353 1.97 -22.48 11.76
N LEU A 354 2.04 -21.94 10.55
CA LEU A 354 2.97 -20.88 10.19
C LEU A 354 2.18 -19.58 10.01
N HIS A 355 2.46 -18.60 10.86
CA HIS A 355 1.79 -17.31 10.90
C HIS A 355 2.78 -16.21 10.51
N PHE A 356 2.49 -15.55 9.40
CA PHE A 356 3.25 -14.43 8.87
C PHE A 356 2.52 -13.14 9.23
N ASP A 357 3.12 -12.34 10.13
CA ASP A 357 2.61 -11.00 10.43
C ASP A 357 3.00 -10.07 9.28
N GLU A 358 2.12 -10.01 8.28
CA GLU A 358 2.22 -9.22 7.04
C GLU A 358 1.64 -7.82 7.15
N ALA A 359 1.66 -7.24 8.35
CA ALA A 359 1.15 -5.89 8.58
C ALA A 359 1.76 -4.83 7.64
N TRP A 360 3.03 -5.01 7.26
CA TRP A 360 3.78 -4.10 6.38
C TRP A 360 3.98 -4.63 4.96
N LEU A 361 3.23 -5.67 4.56
CA LEU A 361 3.37 -6.29 3.25
C LEU A 361 2.04 -6.72 2.58
N PRO A 362 0.91 -6.01 2.75
CA PRO A 362 -0.36 -6.42 2.15
C PRO A 362 -0.40 -6.33 0.62
N HIS A 363 0.52 -5.57 0.01
CA HIS A 363 0.57 -5.32 -1.43
C HIS A 363 1.35 -6.38 -2.22
N ALA A 364 2.18 -7.19 -1.55
CA ALA A 364 3.14 -8.06 -2.24
C ALA A 364 2.51 -9.09 -3.17
N ALA A 365 1.32 -9.62 -2.82
CA ALA A 365 0.64 -10.63 -3.63
C ALA A 365 0.20 -10.13 -5.02
N PHE A 366 0.22 -8.82 -5.26
CA PHE A 366 -0.27 -8.19 -6.48
C PHE A 366 0.83 -7.81 -7.46
N HIS A 367 2.10 -8.15 -7.17
CA HIS A 367 3.20 -7.79 -8.05
C HIS A 367 4.28 -8.87 -8.13
N ALA A 368 4.72 -9.20 -9.34
CA ALA A 368 5.70 -10.27 -9.59
C ALA A 368 7.06 -10.01 -8.92
N PHE A 369 7.37 -8.75 -8.63
CA PHE A 369 8.58 -8.35 -7.91
C PHE A 369 8.69 -9.04 -6.53
N TYR A 370 7.58 -9.36 -5.87
CA TYR A 370 7.56 -10.04 -4.57
C TYR A 370 7.32 -11.55 -4.64
N LYS A 371 7.50 -12.17 -5.81
CA LYS A 371 7.32 -13.62 -5.97
C LYS A 371 8.06 -14.39 -4.86
N ASP A 372 7.39 -15.37 -4.22
CA ASP A 372 7.92 -16.17 -3.10
C ASP A 372 8.16 -15.41 -1.77
N MET A 373 7.89 -14.09 -1.73
CA MET A 373 8.20 -13.22 -0.58
C MET A 373 6.95 -12.81 0.22
N HIS A 374 5.82 -13.49 -0.01
CA HIS A 374 4.57 -13.35 0.72
C HIS A 374 3.95 -14.74 0.94
N ALA A 375 3.18 -14.90 2.01
CA ALA A 375 2.73 -16.22 2.47
C ALA A 375 1.57 -16.79 1.65
N ILE A 376 0.68 -15.93 1.18
CA ILE A 376 -0.54 -16.29 0.47
C ILE A 376 -0.64 -15.41 -0.77
N GLY A 377 -1.00 -16.02 -1.90
CA GLY A 377 -1.18 -15.31 -3.17
C GLY A 377 -1.31 -16.26 -4.34
N ARG A 378 -1.29 -15.72 -5.55
CA ARG A 378 -1.40 -16.50 -6.79
C ARG A 378 -0.16 -17.39 -6.98
N ASP A 379 -0.37 -18.59 -7.51
CA ASP A 379 0.68 -19.55 -7.87
C ASP A 379 1.62 -19.93 -6.71
N ARG A 380 1.11 -19.87 -5.46
CA ARG A 380 1.83 -20.32 -4.26
C ARG A 380 1.53 -21.81 -3.99
N PRO A 381 2.54 -22.66 -3.76
CA PRO A 381 2.31 -24.06 -3.45
C PRO A 381 1.56 -24.19 -2.11
N ARG A 382 0.62 -25.14 -2.05
CA ARG A 382 -0.12 -25.42 -0.81
C ARG A 382 0.76 -26.26 0.11
N ALA A 383 0.78 -25.94 1.40
CA ALA A 383 1.43 -26.79 2.41
C ALA A 383 0.75 -28.17 2.49
N GLU A 384 1.52 -29.19 2.87
CA GLU A 384 1.04 -30.54 3.09
C GLU A 384 0.24 -30.63 4.39
N SER A 385 0.76 -30.05 5.49
CA SER A 385 0.21 -30.26 6.84
C SER A 385 -0.04 -28.97 7.63
N SER A 386 0.83 -27.98 7.52
CA SER A 386 0.79 -26.77 8.34
C SER A 386 -0.24 -25.77 7.83
N MET A 387 -0.99 -25.17 8.74
CA MET A 387 -1.93 -24.10 8.39
C MET A 387 -1.17 -22.80 8.22
N ILE A 388 -1.48 -22.04 7.17
CA ILE A 388 -0.80 -20.77 6.91
C ILE A 388 -1.76 -19.63 7.21
N PHE A 389 -1.31 -18.70 8.05
CA PHE A 389 -1.99 -17.44 8.30
C PHE A 389 -1.12 -16.28 7.83
N ALA A 390 -1.74 -15.28 7.23
CA ALA A 390 -1.14 -13.96 7.05
C ALA A 390 -2.06 -12.91 7.66
N THR A 391 -1.53 -12.04 8.50
CA THR A 391 -2.29 -10.93 9.10
C THR A 391 -1.80 -9.61 8.53
N GLN A 392 -2.70 -8.78 8.02
CA GLN A 392 -2.33 -7.63 7.20
C GLN A 392 -3.00 -6.36 7.72
N SER A 393 -2.25 -5.25 7.79
CA SER A 393 -2.81 -3.94 8.12
C SER A 393 -3.18 -3.23 6.82
N THR A 394 -4.45 -3.33 6.44
CA THR A 394 -4.99 -2.66 5.25
C THR A 394 -4.69 -1.16 5.28
N HIS A 395 -4.77 -0.51 6.43
CA HIS A 395 -4.54 0.94 6.58
C HIS A 395 -3.08 1.40 6.52
N LYS A 396 -2.10 0.48 6.49
CA LYS A 396 -0.68 0.87 6.46
C LYS A 396 -0.17 1.09 5.05
N LEU A 397 -0.44 0.13 4.15
CA LEU A 397 0.12 0.11 2.79
C LEU A 397 -0.91 -0.11 1.69
N LEU A 398 -2.15 -0.44 2.04
CA LEU A 398 -3.29 -0.33 1.14
C LEU A 398 -4.13 0.91 1.53
N ALA A 399 -5.27 1.08 0.87
CA ALA A 399 -6.18 2.20 1.09
C ALA A 399 -7.28 1.87 2.13
N GLY A 400 -6.89 1.62 3.39
CA GLY A 400 -7.83 1.35 4.49
C GLY A 400 -7.93 2.50 5.51
N LEU A 401 -9.10 2.67 6.14
CA LEU A 401 -9.22 3.55 7.30
C LEU A 401 -8.41 2.98 8.47
N SER A 402 -7.87 3.84 9.34
CA SER A 402 -7.17 3.38 10.54
C SER A 402 -7.98 2.33 11.30
N GLN A 403 -7.30 1.31 11.83
CA GLN A 403 -7.87 0.07 12.38
C GLN A 403 -8.37 -0.97 11.37
N ALA A 404 -8.47 -0.66 10.07
CA ALA A 404 -8.75 -1.66 9.04
C ALA A 404 -7.63 -2.69 8.96
N SER A 405 -8.01 -3.97 9.08
CA SER A 405 -7.09 -5.11 9.06
C SER A 405 -7.80 -6.31 8.47
N GLN A 406 -7.03 -7.33 8.10
CA GLN A 406 -7.55 -8.58 7.58
C GLN A 406 -6.70 -9.78 8.01
N ILE A 407 -7.34 -10.94 8.11
CA ILE A 407 -6.72 -12.24 8.37
C ILE A 407 -6.93 -13.10 7.14
N LEU A 408 -5.85 -13.50 6.49
CA LEU A 408 -5.86 -14.44 5.38
C LEU A 408 -5.51 -15.82 5.91
N VAL A 409 -6.23 -16.83 5.43
CA VAL A 409 -5.99 -18.23 5.77
C VAL A 409 -5.79 -19.04 4.50
N ARG A 410 -4.71 -19.81 4.45
CA ARG A 410 -4.49 -20.84 3.45
C ARG A 410 -4.40 -22.20 4.15
N GLU A 411 -5.35 -23.06 3.81
CA GLU A 411 -5.42 -24.39 4.38
C GLU A 411 -4.35 -25.30 3.73
N PRO A 412 -3.84 -26.31 4.43
CA PRO A 412 -2.99 -27.36 3.87
C PRO A 412 -3.82 -28.42 3.14
N LYS A 413 -3.21 -29.27 2.30
CA LYS A 413 -3.93 -30.26 1.46
C LYS A 413 -4.88 -31.19 2.25
N GLY A 414 -4.52 -31.58 3.48
CA GLY A 414 -5.26 -32.58 4.26
C GLY A 414 -6.11 -32.06 5.44
N ARG A 415 -6.15 -30.75 5.71
CA ARG A 415 -6.83 -30.20 6.90
C ARG A 415 -7.55 -28.89 6.58
N LYS A 416 -8.80 -28.76 7.04
CA LYS A 416 -9.62 -27.54 6.93
C LYS A 416 -9.49 -26.66 8.17
N LEU A 417 -9.73 -25.36 8.01
CA LEU A 417 -9.87 -24.45 9.14
C LEU A 417 -11.10 -24.85 9.97
N ASN A 418 -10.92 -25.02 11.28
CA ASN A 418 -12.08 -25.14 12.17
C ASN A 418 -12.71 -23.74 12.36
N LYS A 419 -13.68 -23.43 11.49
CA LYS A 419 -14.35 -22.13 11.47
C LYS A 419 -15.06 -21.80 12.78
N GLN A 420 -15.59 -22.79 13.50
CA GLN A 420 -16.30 -22.55 14.76
C GLN A 420 -15.34 -22.06 15.85
N ILE A 421 -14.23 -22.78 16.06
CA ILE A 421 -13.20 -22.37 17.04
C ILE A 421 -12.59 -21.02 16.65
N PHE A 422 -12.32 -20.83 15.35
CA PHE A 422 -11.80 -19.56 14.85
C PHE A 422 -12.79 -18.41 15.10
N ASN A 423 -14.08 -18.63 14.85
CA ASN A 423 -15.10 -17.60 15.07
C ASN A 423 -15.25 -17.26 16.56
N GLU A 424 -15.18 -18.23 17.47
CA GLU A 424 -15.18 -17.93 18.91
C GLU A 424 -14.00 -17.02 19.29
N ALA A 425 -12.80 -17.28 18.76
CA ALA A 425 -11.66 -16.39 18.96
C ALA A 425 -11.85 -15.01 18.31
N TYR A 426 -12.50 -14.96 17.17
CA TYR A 426 -12.85 -13.71 16.48
C TYR A 426 -13.83 -12.87 17.32
N LEU A 427 -14.88 -13.49 17.86
CA LEU A 427 -15.88 -12.87 18.73
C LEU A 427 -15.27 -12.32 20.03
N MET A 428 -14.32 -13.05 20.65
CA MET A 428 -13.64 -12.59 21.87
C MET A 428 -12.91 -11.25 21.71
N HIS A 429 -12.55 -10.88 20.48
CA HIS A 429 -11.70 -9.74 20.19
C HIS A 429 -12.38 -8.64 19.36
N THR A 430 -13.61 -8.87 18.91
CA THR A 430 -14.35 -7.97 18.04
C THR A 430 -15.48 -7.30 18.82
N SER A 431 -15.65 -5.99 18.62
CA SER A 431 -16.79 -5.27 19.21
C SER A 431 -18.10 -5.82 18.65
N THR A 432 -19.12 -5.97 19.51
CA THR A 432 -20.49 -6.28 19.09
C THR A 432 -21.15 -5.15 18.29
N SER A 433 -20.47 -4.00 18.18
CA SER A 433 -20.86 -2.85 17.37
C SER A 433 -19.64 -2.37 16.58
N PRO A 434 -19.26 -3.07 15.49
CA PRO A 434 -18.13 -2.68 14.65
C PRO A 434 -18.49 -1.42 13.85
N GLN A 435 -17.48 -0.62 13.51
CA GLN A 435 -17.69 0.58 12.67
C GLN A 435 -17.73 0.18 11.19
N TYR A 436 -18.88 0.35 10.53
CA TYR A 436 -19.14 -0.17 9.18
C TYR A 436 -18.31 0.56 8.12
N ALA A 437 -17.95 1.83 8.34
CA ALA A 437 -17.03 2.55 7.47
C ALA A 437 -15.65 1.84 7.37
N ILE A 438 -15.19 1.20 8.44
CA ILE A 438 -13.92 0.44 8.44
C ILE A 438 -14.06 -0.83 7.59
N ILE A 439 -15.18 -1.54 7.72
CA ILE A 439 -15.50 -2.73 6.90
C ILE A 439 -15.56 -2.35 5.42
N ALA A 440 -16.27 -1.27 5.08
CA ALA A 440 -16.33 -0.75 3.72
C ALA A 440 -14.94 -0.37 3.18
N SER A 441 -14.07 0.20 4.02
CA SER A 441 -12.69 0.49 3.60
C SER A 441 -11.86 -0.77 3.33
N CYS A 442 -12.08 -1.87 4.04
CA CYS A 442 -11.45 -3.15 3.72
C CYS A 442 -11.97 -3.71 2.39
N ASP A 443 -13.28 -3.65 2.17
CA ASP A 443 -13.94 -4.14 0.95
C ASP A 443 -13.46 -3.36 -0.29
N VAL A 444 -13.44 -2.02 -0.19
CA VAL A 444 -12.91 -1.14 -1.25
C VAL A 444 -11.42 -1.34 -1.45
N ALA A 445 -10.61 -1.46 -0.39
CA ALA A 445 -9.19 -1.71 -0.52
C ALA A 445 -8.90 -3.04 -1.24
N ALA A 446 -9.68 -4.09 -0.99
CA ALA A 446 -9.55 -5.34 -1.74
C ALA A 446 -9.90 -5.15 -3.22
N ALA A 447 -11.02 -4.47 -3.53
CA ALA A 447 -11.42 -4.19 -4.90
C ALA A 447 -10.37 -3.35 -5.68
N MET A 448 -9.76 -2.36 -5.03
CA MET A 448 -8.67 -1.57 -5.62
C MET A 448 -7.44 -2.41 -5.99
N MET A 449 -7.23 -3.53 -5.31
CA MET A 449 -6.12 -4.44 -5.58
C MET A 449 -6.44 -5.51 -6.61
N GLU A 450 -7.68 -5.58 -7.11
CA GLU A 450 -8.04 -6.51 -8.17
C GLU A 450 -7.24 -6.19 -9.45
N PRO A 451 -6.56 -7.19 -10.06
CA PRO A 451 -5.84 -6.97 -11.31
C PRO A 451 -6.78 -6.53 -12.44
N PRO A 452 -6.34 -5.63 -13.33
CA PRO A 452 -4.96 -5.13 -13.48
C PRO A 452 -4.62 -3.93 -12.59
N GLY A 453 -5.60 -3.23 -12.04
CA GLY A 453 -5.40 -1.98 -11.28
C GLY A 453 -4.48 -2.14 -10.06
N GLY A 454 -4.67 -3.21 -9.27
CA GLY A 454 -3.79 -3.49 -8.14
C GLY A 454 -2.32 -3.67 -8.53
N THR A 455 -2.06 -4.35 -9.64
CA THR A 455 -0.69 -4.54 -10.17
C THR A 455 -0.05 -3.20 -10.51
N ALA A 456 -0.78 -2.34 -11.22
CA ALA A 456 -0.31 -1.03 -11.63
C ALA A 456 -0.04 -0.10 -10.42
N LEU A 457 -0.89 -0.14 -9.39
CA LEU A 457 -0.69 0.64 -8.15
C LEU A 457 0.60 0.24 -7.42
N VAL A 458 0.94 -1.05 -7.40
CA VAL A 458 2.18 -1.53 -6.77
C VAL A 458 3.39 -1.17 -7.61
N GLU A 459 3.32 -1.36 -8.93
CA GLU A 459 4.38 -0.96 -9.87
C GLU A 459 4.69 0.54 -9.73
N GLU A 460 3.66 1.39 -9.68
CA GLU A 460 3.80 2.83 -9.51
C GLU A 460 4.53 3.18 -8.20
N SER A 461 4.17 2.54 -7.09
CA SER A 461 4.86 2.75 -5.81
C SER A 461 6.34 2.36 -5.86
N ILE A 462 6.67 1.23 -6.53
CA ILE A 462 8.06 0.79 -6.72
C ILE A 462 8.81 1.78 -7.62
N ALA A 463 8.21 2.21 -8.73
CA ALA A 463 8.80 3.16 -9.65
C ALA A 463 9.11 4.50 -8.96
N GLU A 464 8.18 5.04 -8.18
CA GLU A 464 8.39 6.28 -7.41
C GLU A 464 9.51 6.14 -6.37
N ALA A 465 9.62 4.98 -5.72
CA ALA A 465 10.72 4.70 -4.80
C ALA A 465 12.07 4.63 -5.53
N MET A 466 12.10 4.05 -6.73
CA MET A 466 13.29 4.00 -7.59
C MET A 466 13.70 5.39 -8.06
N ASP A 467 12.76 6.21 -8.50
CA ASP A 467 13.02 7.58 -8.96
C ASP A 467 13.54 8.48 -7.84
N PHE A 468 13.01 8.34 -6.63
CA PHE A 468 13.58 9.01 -5.45
C PHE A 468 15.04 8.57 -5.22
N ARG A 469 15.33 7.27 -5.25
CA ARG A 469 16.70 6.75 -5.04
C ARG A 469 17.67 7.22 -6.13
N ARG A 470 17.24 7.23 -7.40
CA ARG A 470 18.02 7.78 -8.52
C ARG A 470 18.29 9.27 -8.31
N SER A 471 17.28 10.04 -7.91
CA SER A 471 17.41 11.46 -7.65
C SER A 471 18.40 11.74 -6.50
N MET A 472 18.34 10.96 -5.42
CA MET A 472 19.31 11.05 -4.33
C MET A 472 20.75 10.77 -4.80
N LYS A 473 20.96 9.75 -5.65
CA LYS A 473 22.28 9.44 -6.23
C LYS A 473 22.76 10.49 -7.23
N LYS A 474 21.86 11.06 -8.03
CA LYS A 474 22.18 12.15 -8.94
C LYS A 474 22.70 13.37 -8.18
N VAL A 475 22.01 13.78 -7.12
CA VAL A 475 22.43 14.90 -6.27
C VAL A 475 23.76 14.60 -5.57
N ASP A 476 23.98 13.38 -5.07
CA ASP A 476 25.26 12.93 -4.52
C ASP A 476 26.41 13.13 -5.53
N ALA A 477 26.19 12.70 -6.79
CA ALA A 477 27.17 12.84 -7.86
C ALA A 477 27.45 14.29 -8.25
N GLU A 478 26.44 15.18 -8.20
CA GLU A 478 26.59 16.62 -8.47
C GLU A 478 27.40 17.33 -7.38
N TYR A 479 27.25 16.93 -6.10
CA TYR A 479 28.07 17.43 -4.99
C TYR A 479 29.50 16.85 -4.98
N GLY A 480 29.72 15.68 -5.59
CA GLY A 480 31.03 15.08 -5.78
C GLY A 480 31.69 14.64 -4.47
N ASN A 481 32.70 15.39 -4.02
CA ASN A 481 33.43 15.07 -2.79
C ASN A 481 32.83 15.70 -1.52
N ASP A 482 31.82 16.56 -1.67
CA ASP A 482 31.12 17.15 -0.53
C ASP A 482 30.11 16.16 0.06
N TRP A 483 29.69 16.39 1.31
CA TRP A 483 28.78 15.47 1.99
C TRP A 483 27.36 15.56 1.43
N TRP A 484 26.71 14.40 1.33
CA TRP A 484 25.30 14.27 1.02
C TRP A 484 24.69 13.05 1.73
N PHE A 485 23.36 13.00 1.76
CA PHE A 485 22.60 11.88 2.29
C PHE A 485 22.66 10.68 1.36
N LYS A 486 22.76 9.47 1.92
CA LYS A 486 22.71 8.22 1.14
C LYS A 486 21.40 7.50 1.36
N VAL A 487 20.95 6.71 0.39
CA VAL A 487 19.82 5.79 0.62
C VAL A 487 20.36 4.38 0.76
N TRP A 488 20.05 3.74 1.89
CA TRP A 488 20.41 2.37 2.18
C TRP A 488 19.74 1.41 1.18
N GLY A 489 20.54 0.59 0.53
CA GLY A 489 20.12 -0.28 -0.56
C GLY A 489 21.29 -0.62 -1.49
N PRO A 490 20.99 -1.32 -2.61
CA PRO A 490 21.98 -1.69 -3.62
C PRO A 490 22.76 -0.50 -4.21
N GLU A 491 24.05 -0.73 -4.48
CA GLU A 491 24.95 0.28 -5.06
C GLU A 491 24.64 0.56 -6.54
N VAL A 492 24.16 -0.44 -7.27
CA VAL A 492 23.72 -0.32 -8.66
C VAL A 492 22.20 -0.31 -8.69
N LEU A 493 21.62 0.63 -9.44
CA LEU A 493 20.18 0.70 -9.70
C LEU A 493 19.97 0.62 -11.21
N ALA A 494 18.84 0.05 -11.62
CA ALA A 494 18.40 0.14 -13.01
C ALA A 494 18.27 1.62 -13.43
N GLU A 495 18.61 1.93 -14.68
CA GLU A 495 18.55 3.30 -15.21
C GLU A 495 17.12 3.84 -15.24
N GLU A 496 16.15 3.01 -15.64
CA GLU A 496 14.72 3.35 -15.74
C GLU A 496 13.81 2.24 -15.18
N GLY A 497 12.54 2.58 -14.91
CA GLY A 497 11.52 1.63 -14.43
C GLY A 497 11.80 1.05 -13.04
N VAL A 498 11.19 -0.10 -12.75
CA VAL A 498 11.30 -0.79 -11.45
C VAL A 498 12.57 -1.64 -11.28
N GLY A 499 13.27 -1.96 -12.38
CA GLY A 499 14.46 -2.79 -12.37
C GLY A 499 14.17 -4.28 -12.12
N SER A 500 15.23 -5.03 -11.75
CA SER A 500 15.15 -6.47 -11.50
C SER A 500 15.12 -6.76 -9.99
N ARG A 501 14.33 -7.75 -9.58
CA ARG A 501 14.25 -8.20 -8.17
C ARG A 501 15.61 -8.69 -7.67
N GLU A 502 16.40 -9.32 -8.53
CA GLU A 502 17.69 -9.94 -8.21
C GLU A 502 18.71 -8.94 -7.68
N ASP A 503 18.57 -7.65 -8.03
CA ASP A 503 19.40 -6.56 -7.51
C ASP A 503 19.10 -6.24 -6.03
N TRP A 504 17.91 -6.62 -5.56
CA TRP A 504 17.40 -6.35 -4.21
C TRP A 504 17.53 -7.54 -3.26
N VAL A 505 17.91 -8.71 -3.78
CA VAL A 505 18.22 -9.89 -2.97
C VAL A 505 19.51 -9.64 -2.19
N LEU A 506 19.48 -9.88 -0.88
CA LEU A 506 20.65 -9.70 -0.01
C LEU A 506 21.68 -10.80 -0.28
N LYS A 507 22.86 -10.43 -0.78
CA LYS A 507 23.96 -11.37 -1.09
C LYS A 507 25.03 -11.29 -0.01
N ALA A 508 25.56 -12.43 0.43
CA ALA A 508 26.59 -12.46 1.47
C ALA A 508 27.88 -11.69 1.13
N ALA A 509 28.16 -11.45 -0.15
CA ALA A 509 29.30 -10.68 -0.62
C ALA A 509 29.09 -9.15 -0.56
N ASP A 510 27.83 -8.70 -0.48
CA ASP A 510 27.49 -7.29 -0.48
C ASP A 510 27.78 -6.68 0.89
N LYS A 511 28.38 -5.49 0.91
CA LYS A 511 28.74 -4.80 2.16
C LYS A 511 27.72 -3.74 2.59
N TRP A 512 26.88 -3.27 1.68
CA TRP A 512 25.98 -2.14 1.91
C TRP A 512 24.96 -2.41 3.03
N HIS A 513 24.52 -3.67 3.22
CA HIS A 513 23.51 -4.00 4.21
C HIS A 513 24.07 -4.18 5.64
N GLY A 514 25.34 -4.54 5.78
CA GLY A 514 25.99 -4.70 7.10
C GLY A 514 25.53 -5.93 7.89
N PHE A 515 25.11 -7.00 7.21
CA PHE A 515 24.62 -8.23 7.83
C PHE A 515 25.53 -9.40 7.46
N SER A 516 25.79 -10.28 8.42
CA SER A 516 26.50 -11.55 8.23
C SER A 516 25.51 -12.72 8.16
N GLN A 517 25.98 -13.91 7.77
CA GLN A 517 25.21 -15.16 7.80
C GLN A 517 23.94 -15.16 6.92
N LEU A 518 24.01 -14.48 5.78
CA LEU A 518 22.93 -14.47 4.80
C LEU A 518 22.94 -15.76 3.98
N ALA A 519 21.79 -16.42 3.90
CA ALA A 519 21.58 -17.53 2.97
C ALA A 519 21.15 -16.99 1.60
N GLU A 520 21.67 -17.59 0.53
CA GLU A 520 21.35 -17.19 -0.84
C GLU A 520 19.85 -17.29 -1.11
N GLY A 521 19.28 -16.24 -1.73
CA GLY A 521 17.86 -16.18 -2.11
C GLY A 521 16.86 -16.13 -0.95
N PHE A 522 17.34 -16.08 0.30
CA PHE A 522 16.48 -16.16 1.49
C PHE A 522 15.84 -14.83 1.86
N ASN A 523 16.49 -13.70 1.55
CA ASN A 523 16.02 -12.38 1.89
C ASN A 523 16.15 -11.38 0.75
N MET A 524 15.22 -10.43 0.68
CA MET A 524 15.32 -9.24 -0.17
C MET A 524 15.03 -7.98 0.63
N LEU A 525 15.53 -6.84 0.15
CA LEU A 525 15.11 -5.52 0.60
C LEU A 525 13.95 -5.05 -0.29
N ASP A 526 12.86 -4.63 0.33
CA ASP A 526 11.73 -4.01 -0.34
C ASP A 526 12.11 -2.58 -0.86
N PRO A 527 12.04 -2.31 -2.18
CA PRO A 527 12.41 -1.00 -2.74
C PRO A 527 11.61 0.16 -2.16
N ILE A 528 10.33 -0.06 -1.84
CA ILE A 528 9.41 0.98 -1.33
C ILE A 528 9.74 1.40 0.11
N LYS A 529 10.68 0.71 0.74
CA LYS A 529 11.18 0.96 2.09
C LYS A 529 12.53 1.68 2.01
N ALA A 530 12.49 3.01 1.95
CA ALA A 530 13.69 3.82 1.77
C ALA A 530 14.22 4.31 3.12
N THR A 531 15.37 3.77 3.52
CA THR A 531 16.10 4.27 4.70
C THR A 531 17.17 5.24 4.24
N ILE A 532 17.06 6.51 4.63
CA ILE A 532 18.08 7.53 4.37
C ILE A 532 19.11 7.46 5.50
N VAL A 533 20.39 7.44 5.13
CA VAL A 533 21.56 7.42 6.03
C VAL A 533 22.23 8.78 5.99
N THR A 534 22.48 9.33 7.18
CA THR A 534 23.13 10.62 7.39
C THR A 534 24.63 10.42 7.66
N PRO A 535 25.49 11.40 7.29
CA PRO A 535 26.93 11.30 7.56
C PRO A 535 27.25 11.17 9.06
N GLY A 536 28.31 10.42 9.39
CA GLY A 536 28.87 10.37 10.76
C GLY A 536 29.07 8.97 11.33
N LEU A 537 28.40 7.96 10.78
CA LEU A 537 28.56 6.55 11.15
C LEU A 537 28.64 5.70 9.88
N ASN A 538 29.57 4.75 9.84
CA ASN A 538 29.64 3.77 8.75
C ASN A 538 28.95 2.45 9.16
N VAL A 539 28.81 1.54 8.19
CA VAL A 539 28.15 0.23 8.39
C VAL A 539 28.91 -0.69 9.36
N ASP A 540 30.23 -0.51 9.46
CA ASP A 540 31.13 -1.24 10.37
C ASP A 540 31.05 -0.72 11.83
N GLY A 541 30.31 0.37 12.06
CA GLY A 541 30.08 0.95 13.38
C GLY A 541 31.16 1.93 13.83
N ASP A 542 31.99 2.41 12.91
CA ASP A 542 32.98 3.44 13.19
C ASP A 542 32.39 4.84 12.98
N PHE A 543 32.63 5.70 13.98
CA PHE A 543 32.24 7.10 13.92
C PHE A 543 33.30 7.91 13.17
N ALA A 544 32.84 8.78 12.26
CA ALA A 544 33.70 9.78 11.64
C ALA A 544 34.13 10.87 12.64
N ASP A 545 34.89 11.86 12.19
CA ASP A 545 35.25 13.02 13.02
C ASP A 545 34.13 14.05 13.12
N SER A 546 33.29 14.12 12.10
CA SER A 546 32.07 14.93 12.08
C SER A 546 30.87 14.09 11.72
N GLY A 547 29.69 14.47 12.20
CA GLY A 547 28.47 13.77 11.87
C GLY A 547 27.21 14.59 12.04
N ILE A 548 26.17 14.10 11.37
CA ILE A 548 24.84 14.69 11.34
C ILE A 548 23.90 13.64 11.91
N PRO A 549 23.55 13.71 13.20
CA PRO A 549 22.58 12.80 13.79
C PRO A 549 21.22 12.93 13.11
N ALA A 550 20.60 11.79 12.76
CA ALA A 550 19.31 11.78 12.06
C ALA A 550 18.20 12.46 12.88
N SER A 551 18.30 12.48 14.21
CA SER A 551 17.39 13.22 15.09
C SER A 551 17.33 14.72 14.79
N MET A 552 18.43 15.32 14.33
CA MET A 552 18.44 16.74 13.94
C MET A 552 17.76 16.97 12.60
N VAL A 553 18.06 16.11 11.62
CA VAL A 553 17.46 16.16 10.29
C VAL A 553 15.94 16.00 10.38
N THR A 554 15.48 15.00 11.15
CA THR A 554 14.04 14.72 11.29
C THR A 554 13.29 15.82 12.04
N LYS A 555 13.95 16.54 12.96
CA LYS A 555 13.37 17.74 13.58
C LYS A 555 13.25 18.90 12.59
N TYR A 556 14.27 19.12 11.78
CA TYR A 556 14.21 20.10 10.69
C TYR A 556 13.09 19.80 9.71
N LEU A 557 13.02 18.56 9.23
CA LEU A 557 11.96 18.10 8.33
C LEU A 557 10.57 18.35 8.92
N ALA A 558 10.36 18.05 10.21
CA ALA A 558 9.06 18.24 10.85
C ALA A 558 8.60 19.72 10.89
N GLU A 559 9.51 20.67 11.19
CA GLU A 559 9.18 22.11 11.16
C GLU A 559 9.01 22.64 9.73
N HIS A 560 9.47 21.89 8.71
CA HIS A 560 9.28 22.18 7.28
C HIS A 560 8.15 21.34 6.65
N GLY A 561 7.26 20.77 7.46
CA GLY A 561 6.06 20.08 6.99
C GLY A 561 6.28 18.64 6.49
N VAL A 562 7.45 18.05 6.75
CA VAL A 562 7.79 16.68 6.37
C VAL A 562 7.92 15.80 7.61
N ILE A 563 6.94 14.94 7.84
CA ILE A 563 6.93 13.99 8.97
C ILE A 563 7.53 12.66 8.52
N VAL A 564 8.55 12.21 9.23
CA VAL A 564 9.14 10.89 9.03
C VAL A 564 8.61 9.89 10.05
N GLU A 565 8.57 8.64 9.64
CA GLU A 565 7.92 7.57 10.39
C GLU A 565 8.84 7.02 11.51
N LYS A 566 10.11 6.72 11.19
CA LYS A 566 11.10 6.19 12.14
C LYS A 566 12.42 6.94 12.02
N CYS A 567 13.05 7.20 13.17
CA CYS A 567 14.38 7.79 13.27
C CYS A 567 15.29 6.90 14.13
N GLY A 568 16.43 6.50 13.56
CA GLY A 568 17.56 5.89 14.26
C GLY A 568 18.62 6.93 14.64
N LEU A 569 19.85 6.47 14.87
CA LEU A 569 20.98 7.35 15.23
C LEU A 569 21.46 8.20 14.05
N TYR A 570 21.76 7.53 12.93
CA TYR A 570 22.24 8.12 11.67
C TYR A 570 21.42 7.65 10.47
N SER A 571 20.18 7.24 10.73
CA SER A 571 19.26 6.87 9.66
C SER A 571 17.84 7.27 10.01
N PHE A 572 17.04 7.54 9.00
CA PHE A 572 15.60 7.70 9.14
C PHE A 572 14.89 7.09 7.95
N PHE A 573 13.66 6.67 8.18
CA PHE A 573 12.92 5.82 7.26
C PHE A 573 11.76 6.59 6.64
N VAL A 574 11.60 6.45 5.33
CA VAL A 574 10.45 6.91 4.57
C VAL A 574 9.88 5.76 3.74
N MET A 575 8.56 5.79 3.57
CA MET A 575 7.81 4.70 2.96
C MET A 575 7.04 5.21 1.75
N PHE A 576 7.19 4.52 0.63
CA PHE A 576 6.43 4.75 -0.59
C PHE A 576 5.20 3.84 -0.54
N THR A 577 4.03 4.43 -0.34
CA THR A 577 2.74 3.70 -0.32
C THR A 577 2.07 3.84 -1.67
N ILE A 578 1.01 3.07 -1.95
CA ILE A 578 0.19 3.23 -3.17
C ILE A 578 -0.47 4.61 -3.30
N GLY A 579 -0.44 5.44 -2.25
CA GLY A 579 -0.92 6.82 -2.26
C GLY A 579 0.21 7.88 -2.34
N ILE A 580 1.46 7.47 -2.58
CA ILE A 580 2.57 8.40 -2.79
C ILE A 580 2.38 9.14 -4.11
N THR A 581 2.93 10.35 -4.21
CA THR A 581 2.92 11.13 -5.46
C THR A 581 4.30 11.73 -5.70
N LYS A 582 4.62 12.00 -6.97
CA LYS A 582 5.86 12.71 -7.38
C LYS A 582 6.10 13.98 -6.60
N GLY A 583 5.04 14.75 -6.30
CA GLY A 583 5.14 15.99 -5.53
C GLY A 583 5.66 15.78 -4.10
N ARG A 584 5.33 14.66 -3.45
CA ARG A 584 5.71 14.40 -2.05
C ARG A 584 7.20 14.15 -1.90
N TRP A 585 7.80 13.25 -2.67
CA TRP A 585 9.23 12.95 -2.51
C TRP A 585 10.13 14.05 -3.08
N ASN A 586 9.69 14.79 -4.10
CA ASN A 586 10.40 15.99 -4.56
C ASN A 586 10.47 17.08 -3.47
N THR A 587 9.40 17.22 -2.69
CA THR A 587 9.37 18.12 -1.52
C THR A 587 10.37 17.68 -0.45
N LEU A 588 10.45 16.37 -0.16
CA LEU A 588 11.47 15.81 0.75
C LEU A 588 12.89 16.08 0.24
N LEU A 589 13.17 15.81 -1.04
CA LEU A 589 14.49 16.06 -1.64
C LEU A 589 14.89 17.54 -1.55
N THR A 590 13.94 18.44 -1.79
CA THR A 590 14.14 19.89 -1.66
C THR A 590 14.45 20.27 -0.21
N ALA A 591 13.70 19.73 0.77
CA ALA A 591 13.94 19.98 2.19
C ALA A 591 15.30 19.45 2.66
N LEU A 592 15.78 18.33 2.10
CA LEU A 592 17.13 17.82 2.39
C LEU A 592 18.23 18.74 1.83
N GLN A 593 18.03 19.32 0.65
CA GLN A 593 18.96 20.32 0.11
C GLN A 593 18.99 21.58 0.98
N GLN A 594 17.81 22.07 1.40
CA GLN A 594 17.72 23.21 2.32
C GLN A 594 18.41 22.94 3.66
N PHE A 595 18.24 21.74 4.22
CA PHE A 595 18.94 21.32 5.43
C PHE A 595 20.46 21.38 5.23
N LYS A 596 20.98 20.84 4.11
CA LYS A 596 22.41 20.90 3.80
C LYS A 596 22.91 22.34 3.71
N ASP A 597 22.19 23.19 2.99
CA ASP A 597 22.49 24.61 2.84
C ASP A 597 22.57 25.34 4.19
N ASP A 598 21.60 25.09 5.07
CA ASP A 598 21.54 25.70 6.41
C ASP A 598 22.64 25.15 7.33
N TYR A 599 22.96 23.85 7.20
CA TYR A 599 24.03 23.20 7.94
C TYR A 599 25.40 23.76 7.55
N ASP A 600 25.67 23.89 6.25
CA ASP A 600 26.95 24.39 5.74
C ASP A 600 27.19 25.85 6.10
N LYS A 601 26.13 26.67 6.04
CA LYS A 601 26.13 28.07 6.51
C LYS A 601 26.13 28.21 8.03
N ASN A 602 25.99 27.09 8.76
CA ASN A 602 25.85 27.03 10.21
C ASN A 602 24.79 28.00 10.74
N GLN A 603 23.61 28.01 10.11
CA GLN A 603 22.52 28.91 10.47
C GLN A 603 22.12 28.72 11.93
N PRO A 604 21.77 29.80 12.66
CA PRO A 604 21.38 29.71 14.06
C PRO A 604 20.01 29.02 14.20
N ILE A 605 19.86 28.18 15.24
CA ILE A 605 18.67 27.36 15.49
C ILE A 605 17.38 28.20 15.54
N TRP A 606 17.39 29.41 16.12
CA TRP A 606 16.20 30.27 16.16
C TRP A 606 15.59 30.60 14.79
N ARG A 607 16.42 30.59 13.74
CA ARG A 607 16.00 30.92 12.38
C ARG A 607 15.37 29.72 11.67
N ILE A 608 15.95 28.55 11.87
CA ILE A 608 15.62 27.33 11.09
C ILE A 608 14.73 26.34 11.87
N LEU A 609 14.69 26.45 13.19
CA LEU A 609 13.96 25.59 14.11
C LEU A 609 13.32 26.44 15.23
N PRO A 610 12.43 27.39 14.88
CA PRO A 610 11.83 28.31 15.85
C PRO A 610 11.02 27.59 16.95
N GLU A 611 10.34 26.49 16.66
CA GLU A 611 9.57 25.76 17.68
C GLU A 611 10.49 25.06 18.68
N PHE A 612 11.55 24.43 18.18
CA PHE A 612 12.60 23.85 19.03
C PHE A 612 13.30 24.92 19.88
N ALA A 613 13.62 26.08 19.30
CA ALA A 613 14.25 27.19 20.02
C ALA A 613 13.35 27.73 21.14
N ALA A 614 12.05 27.87 20.89
CA ALA A 614 11.08 28.29 21.89
C ALA A 614 10.99 27.31 23.07
N LYS A 615 11.08 26.00 22.78
CA LYS A 615 11.07 24.95 23.82
C LYS A 615 12.40 24.83 24.57
N TYR A 616 13.52 25.09 23.90
CA TYR A 616 14.87 24.97 24.46
C TYR A 616 15.72 26.23 24.21
N PRO A 617 15.43 27.35 24.92
CA PRO A 617 16.07 28.65 24.66
C PRO A 617 17.61 28.65 24.75
N ARG A 618 18.20 27.70 25.50
CA ARG A 618 19.66 27.55 25.59
C ARG A 618 20.34 27.30 24.24
N TYR A 619 19.62 26.77 23.26
CA TYR A 619 20.14 26.46 21.92
C TYR A 619 19.82 27.52 20.89
N GLU A 620 19.06 28.56 21.24
CA GLU A 620 18.54 29.57 20.31
C GLU A 620 19.64 30.13 19.37
N ARG A 621 20.78 30.52 19.94
CA ARG A 621 21.91 31.13 19.21
C ARG A 621 22.96 30.14 18.71
N VAL A 622 22.81 28.85 19.00
CA VAL A 622 23.74 27.81 18.55
C VAL A 622 23.53 27.61 17.04
N GLY A 623 24.60 27.36 16.29
CA GLY A 623 24.50 27.03 14.87
C GLY A 623 24.07 25.57 14.65
N LEU A 624 23.38 25.29 13.55
CA LEU A 624 22.90 23.94 13.22
C LEU A 624 24.05 22.91 13.21
N ARG A 625 25.16 23.23 12.55
CA ARG A 625 26.33 22.35 12.47
C ARG A 625 26.95 22.13 13.83
N ASP A 626 27.06 23.19 14.64
CA ASP A 626 27.64 23.09 15.98
C ASP A 626 26.79 22.21 16.91
N LEU A 627 25.47 22.27 16.79
CA LEU A 627 24.57 21.41 17.56
C LEU A 627 24.63 19.95 17.10
N CYS A 628 24.67 19.70 15.78
CA CYS A 628 24.88 18.36 15.23
C CYS A 628 26.19 17.75 15.73
N GLN A 629 27.29 18.53 15.72
CA GLN A 629 28.60 18.06 16.18
C GLN A 629 28.59 17.72 17.68
N GLN A 630 27.96 18.54 18.52
CA GLN A 630 27.84 18.25 19.96
C GLN A 630 27.15 16.92 20.24
N ILE A 631 26.07 16.62 19.50
CA ILE A 631 25.36 15.34 19.64
C ILE A 631 26.19 14.19 19.08
N HIS A 632 26.87 14.39 17.94
CA HIS A 632 27.77 13.41 17.34
C HIS A 632 28.92 13.04 18.30
N ASP A 633 29.58 14.02 18.90
CA ASP A 633 30.68 13.82 19.86
C ASP A 633 30.21 13.01 21.07
N ALA A 634 28.99 13.28 21.56
CA ALA A 634 28.39 12.49 22.64
C ALA A 634 28.15 11.03 22.22
N TYR A 635 27.64 10.79 21.00
CA TYR A 635 27.45 9.43 20.49
C TYR A 635 28.79 8.69 20.31
N LYS A 636 29.81 9.37 19.82
CA LYS A 636 31.17 8.84 19.64
C LYS A 636 31.85 8.53 20.97
N LEU A 637 31.77 9.44 21.94
CA LEU A 637 32.36 9.29 23.28
C LEU A 637 31.87 8.03 23.99
N HIS A 638 30.58 7.70 23.84
CA HIS A 638 29.96 6.56 24.49
C HIS A 638 29.84 5.33 23.58
N ASN A 639 30.38 5.38 22.35
CA ASN A 639 30.28 4.33 21.34
C ASN A 639 28.85 3.74 21.23
N VAL A 640 27.86 4.63 21.13
CA VAL A 640 26.44 4.27 21.29
C VAL A 640 26.02 3.22 20.25
N ALA A 641 26.58 3.26 19.04
CA ALA A 641 26.27 2.30 17.98
C ALA A 641 26.58 0.85 18.42
N ARG A 642 27.83 0.57 18.82
CA ARG A 642 28.23 -0.78 19.28
C ARG A 642 27.53 -1.18 20.57
N MET A 643 27.41 -0.26 21.53
CA MET A 643 26.68 -0.50 22.77
C MET A 643 25.24 -0.98 22.50
N THR A 644 24.52 -0.33 21.59
CA THR A 644 23.14 -0.75 21.27
C THR A 644 23.05 -2.07 20.51
N THR A 645 24.10 -2.44 19.77
CA THR A 645 24.19 -3.75 19.11
C THR A 645 24.51 -4.86 20.11
N GLU A 646 25.37 -4.62 21.10
CA GLU A 646 25.73 -5.60 22.14
C GLU A 646 24.61 -5.81 23.18
N MET A 647 23.78 -4.79 23.42
CA MET A 647 22.61 -4.90 24.31
C MET A 647 21.48 -5.74 23.73
N TYR A 648 21.45 -5.89 22.39
CA TYR A 648 20.43 -6.61 21.65
C TYR A 648 20.80 -8.08 21.53
#